data_AF-A0AA76ENW5-F1
#
_entry.id   AF-A0AA76ENW5-F1
#
_cell.length_a   1.000
_cell.length_b   1.000
_cell.length_c   1.000
_cell.angle_alpha   90.00
_cell.angle_beta   90.00
_cell.angle_gamma   90.00
#
_symmetry.space_group_name_H-M   'P 1'
#
loop_
_entity.id
_entity.type
_entity.pdbx_description
1 polymer ?
#
loop_
_entity_poly.entity_id
_entity_poly.type
_entity_poly.pdbx_seq_one_letter_code
_entity_poly.pdbx_strand_id
1 'polypeptide(L)'
;MLRLLRLLLLLLLPPPGSPEPSEPPGLAQLSPGAPPQAPDLLYADGLRAYSAGAWAPAVALLREALRSREVLGRARQDCGASCAAEPGAALPAQILGAPQPVSGPGAWEPLLLRATLRRAECLTQCAAGRLGPGGAARFRVVSALRDAFRRREPYNYLQRAYYQLKKLDLAASAAHTFFVANPTHLQMREDMAKYRRMSAIRPQSFQDLVTPLYWAAYDTGLELLKQQEAALALPKLEEALQGSLAQMESCRAGCEGPEEHQGAEEEEEKGTQGGLYEAIAGHWIRVLQCRQHCVAETATRPGRSFPVRDFLPSQLRRLHEAYAQVGNVSQAVENVLSVLLFYPEDEAAKRALNQYQTQLGELRPDLGPREDVQRFILRSLGEKRQLYYAMEHLGTSFKDPDSWTPEAFIPKALREKLREDQEKKPWDSEPPQQKPPTYWKDALLLEGVTLTQDAQQLNGSERAVLDGLLTPAECGLLLQLAKDAAEAGARSGYRGRRSPHSPHERFEGLTVLKAAQLARAGTVGRPGAKLLLEVSERVRTLTQAYFSPERPLHLSFTHLVCRSAIEGEQEQRMDLSHPVHADNCFLDPDTGECWREPPAYTYRDYSGLLYLNDDFKGGDLFFTQPNALTVTAQVRPRCGRLVAFSSGGENPHGVWAVTRGRRCALALWHTWAPEHREQEWTEAKELLREEEEEEEENEEEEEILSRDPSPEPPSHKLQRVQDKAGKPLRVREEL
;
A
#
# COMPACT_ATOMS: atom_id res chain seq x y z
N MET A 1 -49.71 -40.51 -11.92
CA MET A 1 -50.10 -39.28 -11.19
C MET A 1 -49.21 -39.03 -9.97
N LEU A 2 -49.22 -39.85 -8.91
CA LEU A 2 -48.40 -39.61 -7.69
C LEU A 2 -46.87 -39.52 -7.92
N ARG A 3 -46.31 -40.26 -8.89
CA ARG A 3 -44.88 -40.19 -9.22
C ARG A 3 -44.47 -38.88 -9.93
N LEU A 4 -45.34 -38.30 -10.75
CA LEU A 4 -45.06 -37.00 -11.39
C LEU A 4 -45.16 -35.86 -10.38
N LEU A 5 -46.08 -35.95 -9.42
CA LEU A 5 -46.22 -34.92 -8.38
C LEU A 5 -44.98 -34.83 -7.48
N ARG A 6 -44.32 -35.97 -7.20
CA ARG A 6 -43.05 -35.98 -6.44
C ARG A 6 -41.88 -35.34 -7.19
N LEU A 7 -41.80 -35.50 -8.51
CA LEU A 7 -40.76 -34.84 -9.32
C LEU A 7 -40.97 -33.33 -9.42
N LEU A 8 -42.23 -32.87 -9.53
CA LEU A 8 -42.56 -31.44 -9.58
C LEU A 8 -42.29 -30.73 -8.25
N LEU A 9 -42.47 -31.39 -7.10
CA LEU A 9 -42.10 -30.82 -5.80
C LEU A 9 -40.58 -30.71 -5.60
N LEU A 10 -39.77 -31.59 -6.20
CA LEU A 10 -38.31 -31.52 -6.13
C LEU A 10 -37.72 -30.36 -6.95
N LEU A 11 -38.42 -29.94 -8.02
CA LEU A 11 -38.02 -28.80 -8.86
C LEU A 11 -38.36 -27.43 -8.26
N LEU A 12 -39.14 -27.38 -7.17
CA LEU A 12 -39.48 -26.15 -6.45
C LEU A 12 -38.51 -25.85 -5.29
N LEU A 13 -37.50 -26.69 -5.06
CA LEU A 13 -36.43 -26.37 -4.13
C LEU A 13 -35.41 -25.49 -4.86
N PRO A 14 -35.07 -24.29 -4.35
CA PRO A 14 -34.03 -23.47 -4.94
C PRO A 14 -32.71 -24.25 -5.00
N PRO A 15 -31.84 -23.98 -5.99
CA PRO A 15 -30.58 -24.67 -6.14
C PRO A 15 -29.76 -24.54 -4.84
N PRO A 16 -29.00 -25.58 -4.45
CA PRO A 16 -28.19 -25.53 -3.26
C PRO A 16 -27.21 -24.35 -3.38
N GLY A 17 -27.45 -23.32 -2.59
CA GLY A 17 -26.50 -22.22 -2.44
C GLY A 17 -25.14 -22.80 -2.03
N SER A 18 -24.08 -22.21 -2.57
CA SER A 18 -22.70 -22.54 -2.23
C SER A 18 -22.55 -22.72 -0.71
N PRO A 19 -21.82 -23.74 -0.24
CA PRO A 19 -21.76 -24.06 1.18
C PRO A 19 -21.29 -22.84 1.96
N GLU A 20 -22.08 -22.41 2.94
CA GLU A 20 -21.59 -21.47 3.94
C GLU A 20 -20.28 -22.04 4.51
N PRO A 21 -19.24 -21.20 4.71
CA PRO A 21 -18.00 -21.67 5.31
C PRO A 21 -18.34 -22.37 6.62
N SER A 22 -17.95 -23.64 6.72
CA SER A 22 -18.27 -24.52 7.84
C SER A 22 -17.91 -23.82 9.17
N GLU A 23 -18.94 -23.49 9.97
CA GLU A 23 -18.72 -22.88 11.27
C GLU A 23 -17.82 -23.78 12.13
N PRO A 24 -16.81 -23.23 12.82
CA PRO A 24 -15.98 -24.04 13.67
C PRO A 24 -16.81 -24.62 14.84
N PRO A 25 -16.65 -25.92 15.15
CA PRO A 25 -17.48 -26.61 16.13
C PRO A 25 -17.37 -26.00 17.54
N GLY A 26 -18.51 -25.84 18.22
CA GLY A 26 -18.57 -25.50 19.66
C GLY A 26 -19.11 -24.11 20.03
N LEU A 27 -19.92 -23.47 19.18
CA LEU A 27 -20.65 -22.24 19.51
C LEU A 27 -22.13 -22.37 19.11
N ALA A 28 -23.03 -21.79 19.91
CA ALA A 28 -24.47 -21.90 19.72
C ALA A 28 -24.89 -21.41 18.32
N GLN A 29 -25.73 -22.18 17.64
CA GLN A 29 -26.33 -21.79 16.37
C GLN A 29 -27.16 -20.51 16.56
N LEU A 30 -26.87 -19.51 15.74
CA LEU A 30 -27.62 -18.26 15.71
C LEU A 30 -29.00 -18.57 15.10
N SER A 31 -30.08 -18.03 15.67
CA SER A 31 -31.47 -18.41 15.34
C SER A 31 -31.77 -18.31 13.84
N PRO A 32 -31.87 -19.43 13.10
CA PRO A 32 -32.17 -19.40 11.68
C PRO A 32 -33.63 -18.95 11.50
N GLY A 33 -33.85 -17.81 10.85
CA GLY A 33 -35.19 -17.35 10.45
C GLY A 33 -35.74 -16.10 11.15
N ALA A 34 -35.10 -15.60 12.21
CA ALA A 34 -35.44 -14.27 12.73
C ALA A 34 -34.95 -13.17 11.76
N PRO A 35 -35.72 -12.08 11.54
CA PRO A 35 -35.23 -10.96 10.76
C PRO A 35 -33.94 -10.40 11.38
N PRO A 36 -32.95 -9.99 10.57
CA PRO A 36 -31.70 -9.45 11.08
C PRO A 36 -31.95 -8.22 11.95
N GLN A 37 -31.21 -8.09 13.05
CA GLN A 37 -31.18 -6.86 13.85
C GLN A 37 -30.18 -5.87 13.26
N ALA A 38 -30.26 -4.58 13.63
CA ALA A 38 -29.37 -3.59 13.04
C ALA A 38 -27.89 -3.87 13.43
N PRO A 39 -26.95 -4.05 12.46
CA PRO A 39 -25.54 -4.38 12.73
C PRO A 39 -24.84 -3.41 13.66
N ASP A 40 -25.26 -2.14 13.65
CA ASP A 40 -24.74 -1.07 14.49
C ASP A 40 -25.11 -1.22 15.96
N LEU A 41 -26.37 -1.52 16.25
CA LEU A 41 -26.84 -1.81 17.61
C LEU A 41 -26.15 -3.06 18.15
N LEU A 42 -26.10 -4.13 17.35
CA LEU A 42 -25.43 -5.37 17.71
C LEU A 42 -23.94 -5.17 17.98
N TYR A 43 -23.26 -4.37 17.14
CA TYR A 43 -21.85 -4.04 17.34
C TYR A 43 -21.67 -3.22 18.61
N ALA A 44 -22.47 -2.18 18.84
CA ALA A 44 -22.39 -1.35 20.04
C ALA A 44 -22.68 -2.16 21.33
N ASP A 45 -23.67 -3.05 21.32
CA ASP A 45 -23.93 -3.99 22.42
C ASP A 45 -22.78 -4.97 22.62
N GLY A 46 -22.20 -5.48 21.53
CA GLY A 46 -21.03 -6.34 21.55
C GLY A 46 -19.83 -5.66 22.22
N LEU A 47 -19.60 -4.38 21.91
CA LEU A 47 -18.55 -3.58 22.55
C LEU A 47 -18.86 -3.30 24.03
N ARG A 48 -20.11 -3.00 24.40
CA ARG A 48 -20.50 -2.87 25.82
C ARG A 48 -20.24 -4.15 26.60
N ALA A 49 -20.63 -5.30 26.05
CA ALA A 49 -20.38 -6.60 26.66
C ALA A 49 -18.88 -6.90 26.76
N TYR A 50 -18.11 -6.55 25.73
CA TYR A 50 -16.65 -6.69 25.72
C TYR A 50 -16.00 -5.85 26.82
N SER A 51 -16.37 -4.57 26.94
CA SER A 51 -15.88 -3.66 27.99
C SER A 51 -16.26 -4.12 29.40
N ALA A 52 -17.40 -4.79 29.56
CA ALA A 52 -17.83 -5.38 30.82
C ALA A 52 -17.14 -6.72 31.16
N GLY A 53 -16.26 -7.24 30.29
CA GLY A 53 -15.63 -8.56 30.46
C GLY A 53 -16.58 -9.74 30.24
N ALA A 54 -17.77 -9.51 29.69
CA ALA A 54 -18.74 -10.54 29.36
C ALA A 54 -18.40 -11.17 28.01
N TRP A 55 -17.33 -11.98 27.98
CA TRP A 55 -16.72 -12.49 26.73
C TRP A 55 -17.66 -13.30 25.84
N ALA A 56 -18.45 -14.22 26.43
CA ALA A 56 -19.37 -15.05 25.65
C ALA A 56 -20.50 -14.23 25.00
N PRO A 57 -21.21 -13.34 25.73
CA PRO A 57 -22.13 -12.38 25.12
C PRO A 57 -21.49 -11.49 24.05
N ALA A 58 -20.28 -10.97 24.30
CA ALA A 58 -19.56 -10.14 23.33
C ALA A 58 -19.32 -10.89 22.01
N VAL A 59 -18.84 -12.14 22.08
CA VAL A 59 -18.65 -13.00 20.89
C VAL A 59 -19.97 -13.22 20.14
N ALA A 60 -21.05 -13.52 20.86
CA ALA A 60 -22.35 -13.77 20.23
C ALA A 60 -22.86 -12.52 19.48
N LEU A 61 -22.78 -11.35 20.11
CA LEU A 61 -23.24 -10.07 19.54
C LEU A 61 -22.38 -9.62 18.36
N LEU A 62 -21.05 -9.73 18.45
CA LEU A 62 -20.15 -9.33 17.36
C LEU A 62 -20.30 -10.25 16.13
N ARG A 63 -20.49 -11.56 16.33
CA ARG A 63 -20.79 -12.51 15.24
C ARG A 63 -22.16 -12.23 14.61
N GLU A 64 -23.17 -11.93 15.43
CA GLU A 64 -24.49 -11.54 14.97
C GLU A 64 -24.41 -10.25 14.12
N ALA A 65 -23.60 -9.28 14.53
CA ALA A 65 -23.37 -8.04 13.79
C ALA A 65 -22.74 -8.30 12.41
N LEU A 66 -21.73 -9.17 12.33
CA LEU A 66 -21.11 -9.60 11.08
C LEU A 66 -22.12 -10.28 10.16
N ARG A 67 -22.84 -11.30 10.65
CA ARG A 67 -23.86 -12.02 9.88
C ARG A 67 -24.95 -11.09 9.38
N SER A 68 -25.46 -10.21 10.25
CA SER A 68 -26.51 -9.28 9.88
C SER A 68 -26.07 -8.31 8.77
N ARG A 69 -24.80 -7.89 8.75
CA ARG A 69 -24.25 -7.03 7.69
C ARG A 69 -24.22 -7.77 6.35
N GLU A 70 -23.82 -9.03 6.34
CA GLU A 70 -23.82 -9.86 5.13
C GLU A 70 -25.24 -10.10 4.60
N VAL A 71 -26.20 -10.36 5.49
CA VAL A 71 -27.63 -10.52 5.11
C VAL A 71 -28.16 -9.22 4.51
N LEU A 72 -27.84 -8.06 5.11
CA LEU A 72 -28.22 -6.75 4.57
C LEU A 72 -27.63 -6.50 3.18
N GLY A 73 -26.35 -6.81 2.97
CA GLY A 73 -25.68 -6.69 1.67
C GLY A 73 -26.35 -7.54 0.60
N ARG A 74 -26.56 -8.84 0.90
CA ARG A 74 -27.25 -9.78 0.00
C ARG A 74 -28.67 -9.34 -0.31
N ALA A 75 -29.43 -8.88 0.68
CA ALA A 75 -30.78 -8.38 0.44
C ALA A 75 -30.81 -7.17 -0.50
N ARG A 76 -29.87 -6.22 -0.38
CA ARG A 76 -29.76 -5.08 -1.30
C ARG A 76 -29.45 -5.52 -2.73
N GLN A 77 -28.55 -6.49 -2.89
CA GLN A 77 -28.16 -7.03 -4.19
C GLN A 77 -29.33 -7.75 -4.86
N ASP A 78 -29.93 -8.72 -4.17
CA ASP A 78 -31.03 -9.51 -4.69
C ASP A 78 -32.24 -8.65 -5.04
N CYS A 79 -32.61 -7.71 -4.16
CA CYS A 79 -33.70 -6.78 -4.43
C CYS A 79 -33.37 -5.83 -5.58
N GLY A 80 -32.14 -5.30 -5.64
CA GLY A 80 -31.68 -4.44 -6.73
C GLY A 80 -31.78 -5.13 -8.09
N ALA A 81 -31.25 -6.34 -8.20
CA ALA A 81 -31.29 -7.15 -9.41
C ALA A 81 -32.73 -7.53 -9.80
N SER A 82 -33.52 -8.06 -8.86
CA SER A 82 -34.91 -8.46 -9.12
C SER A 82 -35.76 -7.27 -9.56
N CYS A 83 -35.67 -6.14 -8.86
CA CYS A 83 -36.47 -4.96 -9.18
C CYS A 83 -36.01 -4.25 -10.45
N ALA A 84 -34.75 -4.39 -10.87
CA ALA A 84 -34.29 -3.90 -12.17
C ALA A 84 -34.84 -4.74 -13.34
N ALA A 85 -35.14 -6.02 -13.10
CA ALA A 85 -35.68 -6.94 -14.10
C ALA A 85 -37.22 -6.89 -14.24
N GLU A 86 -37.93 -6.21 -13.33
CA GLU A 86 -39.40 -6.11 -13.35
C GLU A 86 -39.91 -5.42 -14.64
N PRO A 87 -41.00 -5.91 -15.25
CA PRO A 87 -41.61 -5.28 -16.42
C PRO A 87 -41.99 -3.81 -16.17
N GLY A 88 -41.37 -2.92 -16.94
CA GLY A 88 -41.59 -1.47 -16.84
C GLY A 88 -40.78 -0.76 -15.75
N ALA A 89 -39.85 -1.43 -15.09
CA ALA A 89 -38.78 -0.79 -14.31
C ALA A 89 -37.65 -0.27 -15.22
N ALA A 90 -37.44 -0.91 -16.37
CA ALA A 90 -36.53 -0.42 -17.40
C ALA A 90 -37.04 0.89 -18.01
N LEU A 91 -36.14 1.85 -18.27
CA LEU A 91 -36.47 3.03 -19.06
C LEU A 91 -37.02 2.59 -20.42
N PRO A 92 -38.15 3.16 -20.89
CA PRO A 92 -38.64 2.88 -22.23
C PRO A 92 -37.54 3.18 -23.27
N ALA A 93 -37.30 2.25 -24.19
CA ALA A 93 -36.33 2.41 -25.28
C ALA A 93 -36.56 3.69 -26.11
N GLN A 94 -37.75 4.29 -26.03
CA GLN A 94 -38.07 5.57 -26.66
C GLN A 94 -37.21 6.74 -26.19
N ILE A 95 -36.66 6.69 -24.96
CA ILE A 95 -35.72 7.71 -24.45
C ILE A 95 -34.30 7.50 -25.03
N LEU A 96 -33.97 6.27 -25.44
CA LEU A 96 -32.63 5.87 -25.88
C LEU A 96 -32.41 5.95 -27.40
N GLY A 97 -33.28 6.67 -28.14
CA GLY A 97 -33.02 7.03 -29.54
C GLY A 97 -33.92 6.39 -30.60
N ALA A 98 -35.16 6.02 -30.27
CA ALA A 98 -36.12 5.65 -31.30
C ALA A 98 -36.58 6.91 -32.08
N PRO A 99 -36.44 6.98 -33.42
CA PRO A 99 -36.93 8.10 -34.21
C PRO A 99 -38.43 7.92 -34.45
N GLN A 100 -39.25 8.17 -33.43
CA GLN A 100 -40.69 8.37 -33.59
C GLN A 100 -41.03 9.75 -33.02
N PRO A 101 -41.35 10.74 -33.89
CA PRO A 101 -41.62 12.10 -33.48
C PRO A 101 -43.08 12.22 -33.03
N VAL A 102 -43.43 11.61 -31.90
CA VAL A 102 -44.72 11.86 -31.26
C VAL A 102 -44.53 11.90 -29.76
N SER A 103 -43.96 13.00 -29.27
CA SER A 103 -44.47 13.75 -28.11
C SER A 103 -43.53 14.93 -27.84
N GLY A 104 -44.09 16.10 -27.53
CA GLY A 104 -43.34 17.33 -27.35
C GLY A 104 -42.30 17.30 -26.21
N PRO A 105 -41.51 18.37 -26.05
CA PRO A 105 -40.61 18.53 -24.90
C PRO A 105 -41.38 18.24 -23.60
N GLY A 106 -40.87 17.29 -22.80
CA GLY A 106 -41.47 16.88 -21.52
C GLY A 106 -42.22 15.55 -21.50
N ALA A 107 -42.42 14.86 -22.63
CA ALA A 107 -43.13 13.57 -22.64
C ALA A 107 -42.39 12.41 -21.96
N TRP A 108 -41.07 12.50 -21.91
CA TRP A 108 -40.22 11.51 -21.26
C TRP A 108 -40.27 11.59 -19.73
N GLU A 109 -40.55 12.77 -19.17
CA GLU A 109 -40.49 13.01 -17.72
C GLU A 109 -41.55 12.19 -16.95
N PRO A 110 -42.84 12.18 -17.34
CA PRO A 110 -43.82 11.29 -16.71
C PRO A 110 -43.47 9.80 -16.83
N LEU A 111 -42.85 9.38 -17.93
CA LEU A 111 -42.43 7.99 -18.14
C LEU A 111 -41.28 7.61 -17.21
N LEU A 112 -40.27 8.48 -17.09
CA LEU A 112 -39.15 8.31 -16.18
C LEU A 112 -39.64 8.25 -14.73
N LEU A 113 -40.42 9.25 -14.29
CA LEU A 113 -40.92 9.31 -12.92
C LEU A 113 -41.80 8.11 -12.58
N ARG A 114 -42.61 7.62 -13.52
CA ARG A 114 -43.40 6.40 -13.33
C ARG A 114 -42.53 5.16 -13.15
N ALA A 115 -41.48 5.00 -13.95
CA ALA A 115 -40.53 3.88 -13.81
C ALA A 115 -39.80 3.96 -12.45
N THR A 116 -39.38 5.16 -12.04
CA THR A 116 -38.74 5.42 -10.74
C THR A 116 -39.66 5.05 -9.57
N LEU A 117 -40.93 5.50 -9.58
CA LEU A 117 -41.90 5.16 -8.54
C LEU A 117 -42.11 3.66 -8.41
N ARG A 118 -42.25 2.94 -9.53
CA ARG A 118 -42.40 1.48 -9.54
C ARG A 118 -41.17 0.76 -8.99
N ARG A 119 -39.98 1.18 -9.41
CA ARG A 119 -38.74 0.58 -8.89
C ARG A 119 -38.58 0.84 -7.40
N ALA A 120 -38.92 2.03 -6.92
CA ALA A 120 -38.89 2.38 -5.50
C ALA A 120 -39.90 1.56 -4.67
N GLU A 121 -41.11 1.35 -5.19
CA GLU A 121 -42.13 0.49 -4.57
C GLU A 121 -41.61 -0.96 -4.45
N CYS A 122 -41.09 -1.52 -5.55
CA CYS A 122 -40.51 -2.87 -5.55
C CYS A 122 -39.39 -3.02 -4.52
N LEU A 123 -38.44 -2.08 -4.49
CA LEU A 123 -37.32 -2.12 -3.54
C LEU A 123 -37.81 -2.06 -2.09
N THR A 124 -38.83 -1.23 -1.81
CA THR A 124 -39.43 -1.10 -0.48
C THR A 124 -40.08 -2.41 -0.04
N GLN A 125 -40.89 -3.03 -0.90
CA GLN A 125 -41.58 -4.29 -0.61
C GLN A 125 -40.59 -5.45 -0.47
N CYS A 126 -39.62 -5.56 -1.36
CA CYS A 126 -38.59 -6.61 -1.32
C CYS A 126 -37.74 -6.50 -0.05
N ALA A 127 -37.30 -5.29 0.30
CA ALA A 127 -36.52 -5.06 1.52
C ALA A 127 -37.35 -5.37 2.78
N ALA A 128 -38.64 -5.01 2.82
CA ALA A 128 -39.52 -5.36 3.93
C ALA A 128 -39.72 -6.87 4.07
N GLY A 129 -39.84 -7.61 2.96
CA GLY A 129 -39.96 -9.07 2.96
C GLY A 129 -38.69 -9.77 3.45
N ARG A 130 -37.51 -9.28 3.09
CA ARG A 130 -36.22 -9.90 3.45
C ARG A 130 -35.64 -9.47 4.79
N LEU A 131 -35.88 -8.22 5.21
CA LEU A 131 -35.26 -7.61 6.39
C LEU A 131 -36.27 -7.35 7.53
N GLY A 132 -37.55 -7.64 7.30
CA GLY A 132 -38.64 -7.40 8.24
C GLY A 132 -39.26 -5.99 8.14
N PRO A 133 -40.24 -5.69 9.00
CA PRO A 133 -40.96 -4.40 8.98
C PRO A 133 -40.01 -3.21 9.07
N GLY A 134 -40.17 -2.22 8.19
CA GLY A 134 -39.28 -1.06 8.05
C GLY A 134 -38.12 -1.24 7.05
N GLY A 135 -37.92 -2.46 6.53
CA GLY A 135 -36.98 -2.77 5.46
C GLY A 135 -35.56 -2.24 5.70
N ALA A 136 -34.88 -1.84 4.62
CA ALA A 136 -33.51 -1.32 4.68
C ALA A 136 -33.36 -0.01 5.47
N ALA A 137 -34.44 0.74 5.68
CA ALA A 137 -34.41 2.03 6.38
C ALA A 137 -34.04 1.91 7.86
N ARG A 138 -34.27 0.74 8.48
CA ARG A 138 -33.87 0.43 9.86
C ARG A 138 -32.37 0.22 10.04
N PHE A 139 -31.63 0.09 8.94
CA PHE A 139 -30.22 -0.29 8.92
C PHE A 139 -29.34 0.87 8.46
N ARG A 140 -29.65 2.09 8.93
CA ARG A 140 -28.81 3.27 8.67
C ARG A 140 -27.52 3.15 9.46
N VAL A 141 -26.47 2.66 8.80
CA VAL A 141 -25.13 2.55 9.36
C VAL A 141 -24.37 3.85 9.10
N VAL A 142 -23.82 4.46 10.15
CA VAL A 142 -22.94 5.65 10.08
C VAL A 142 -21.63 5.29 9.37
N SER A 143 -20.99 6.26 8.68
CA SER A 143 -19.73 6.07 7.94
C SER A 143 -18.64 5.42 8.79
N ALA A 144 -18.38 5.96 9.98
CA ALA A 144 -17.37 5.45 10.91
C ALA A 144 -17.54 3.96 11.23
N LEU A 145 -18.78 3.48 11.30
CA LEU A 145 -19.05 2.08 11.54
C LEU A 145 -18.84 1.23 10.28
N ARG A 146 -19.21 1.71 9.09
CA ARG A 146 -18.87 1.01 7.85
C ARG A 146 -17.37 0.86 7.70
N ASP A 147 -16.62 1.90 8.05
CA ASP A 147 -15.16 1.88 8.05
C ASP A 147 -14.60 0.89 9.06
N ALA A 148 -15.15 0.82 10.29
CA ALA A 148 -14.75 -0.18 11.28
C ALA A 148 -14.94 -1.60 10.74
N PHE A 149 -16.09 -1.89 10.12
CA PHE A 149 -16.31 -3.21 9.53
C PHE A 149 -15.47 -3.46 8.26
N ARG A 150 -15.19 -2.45 7.44
CA ARG A 150 -14.28 -2.54 6.28
C ARG A 150 -12.85 -2.87 6.74
N ARG A 151 -12.40 -2.24 7.83
CA ARG A 151 -11.14 -2.53 8.53
C ARG A 151 -11.20 -3.83 9.33
N ARG A 152 -12.30 -4.60 9.27
CA ARG A 152 -12.46 -5.86 10.00
C ARG A 152 -12.30 -5.71 11.53
N GLU A 153 -12.58 -4.53 12.07
CA GLU A 153 -12.44 -4.21 13.50
C GLU A 153 -13.18 -5.19 14.45
N PRO A 154 -14.39 -5.74 14.11
CA PRO A 154 -15.00 -6.76 14.95
C PRO A 154 -14.08 -7.95 15.25
N TYR A 155 -13.18 -8.31 14.34
CA TYR A 155 -12.22 -9.39 14.53
C TYR A 155 -11.11 -9.05 15.54
N ASN A 156 -10.76 -7.77 15.67
CA ASN A 156 -9.85 -7.28 16.73
C ASN A 156 -10.44 -7.56 18.12
N TYR A 157 -11.74 -7.29 18.31
CA TYR A 157 -12.44 -7.60 19.56
C TYR A 157 -12.69 -9.10 19.77
N LEU A 158 -13.08 -9.81 18.70
CA LEU A 158 -13.31 -11.26 18.75
C LEU A 158 -12.04 -12.02 19.13
N GLN A 159 -10.87 -11.61 18.62
CA GLN A 159 -9.56 -12.16 18.98
C GLN A 159 -9.38 -12.23 20.50
N ARG A 160 -9.55 -11.10 21.19
CA ARG A 160 -9.36 -11.02 22.63
C ARG A 160 -10.46 -11.74 23.40
N ALA A 161 -11.71 -11.66 22.94
CA ALA A 161 -12.80 -12.39 23.58
C ALA A 161 -12.61 -13.91 23.49
N TYR A 162 -12.19 -14.43 22.33
CA TYR A 162 -11.86 -15.85 22.17
C TYR A 162 -10.67 -16.28 23.02
N TYR A 163 -9.63 -15.44 23.13
CA TYR A 163 -8.49 -15.70 23.99
C TYR A 163 -8.91 -15.87 25.46
N GLN A 164 -9.77 -14.98 25.96
CA GLN A 164 -10.30 -15.04 27.33
C GLN A 164 -11.20 -16.27 27.57
N LEU A 165 -11.89 -16.73 26.53
CA LEU A 165 -12.67 -17.97 26.53
C LEU A 165 -11.81 -19.24 26.33
N LYS A 166 -10.47 -19.13 26.31
CA LYS A 166 -9.51 -20.22 26.06
C LYS A 166 -9.70 -20.91 24.70
N LYS A 167 -10.32 -20.24 23.73
CA LYS A 167 -10.52 -20.73 22.35
C LYS A 167 -9.39 -20.24 21.45
N LEU A 168 -8.19 -20.79 21.66
CA LEU A 168 -6.95 -20.27 21.05
C LEU A 168 -6.94 -20.32 19.52
N ASP A 169 -7.46 -21.39 18.91
CA ASP A 169 -7.55 -21.48 17.44
C ASP A 169 -8.44 -20.36 16.85
N LEU A 170 -9.60 -20.11 17.46
CA LEU A 170 -10.51 -19.04 17.02
C LEU A 170 -9.91 -17.66 17.26
N ALA A 171 -9.16 -17.50 18.35
CA ALA A 171 -8.44 -16.26 18.63
C ALA A 171 -7.39 -16.00 17.54
N ALA A 172 -6.62 -17.02 17.15
CA ALA A 172 -5.63 -16.92 16.07
C ALA A 172 -6.27 -16.60 14.72
N SER A 173 -7.38 -17.25 14.36
CA SER A 173 -8.08 -16.98 13.09
C SER A 173 -8.68 -15.57 13.05
N ALA A 174 -9.30 -15.10 14.14
CA ALA A 174 -9.81 -13.74 14.22
C ALA A 174 -8.68 -12.71 14.15
N ALA A 175 -7.60 -12.97 14.87
CA ALA A 175 -6.40 -12.14 14.86
C ALA A 175 -5.81 -12.03 13.44
N HIS A 176 -5.65 -13.16 12.75
CA HIS A 176 -5.14 -13.21 11.38
C HIS A 176 -6.07 -12.45 10.43
N THR A 177 -7.38 -12.68 10.53
CA THR A 177 -8.41 -11.96 9.73
C THR A 177 -8.30 -10.44 9.86
N PHE A 178 -8.11 -9.92 11.08
CA PHE A 178 -7.89 -8.48 11.31
C PHE A 178 -6.52 -8.01 10.79
N PHE A 179 -5.48 -8.80 11.01
CA PHE A 179 -4.11 -8.48 10.60
C PHE A 179 -3.99 -8.34 9.08
N VAL A 180 -4.63 -9.23 8.30
CA VAL A 180 -4.66 -9.15 6.84
C VAL A 180 -5.23 -7.79 6.37
N ALA A 181 -6.23 -7.23 7.06
CA ALA A 181 -6.79 -5.92 6.71
C ALA A 181 -6.04 -4.72 7.34
N ASN A 182 -5.18 -4.95 8.34
CA ASN A 182 -4.47 -3.90 9.07
C ASN A 182 -3.02 -4.32 9.40
N PRO A 183 -2.16 -4.52 8.39
CA PRO A 183 -0.81 -5.07 8.58
C PRO A 183 0.09 -4.15 9.42
N THR A 184 -0.24 -2.86 9.50
CA THR A 184 0.49 -1.84 10.28
C THR A 184 0.05 -1.77 11.75
N HIS A 185 -0.98 -2.51 12.16
CA HIS A 185 -1.49 -2.47 13.53
C HIS A 185 -0.51 -3.16 14.50
N LEU A 186 0.29 -2.35 15.21
CA LEU A 186 1.42 -2.81 16.06
C LEU A 186 1.02 -3.90 17.05
N GLN A 187 -0.05 -3.69 17.83
CA GLN A 187 -0.50 -4.68 18.82
C GLN A 187 -0.90 -6.01 18.17
N MET A 188 -1.49 -5.97 16.97
CA MET A 188 -1.92 -7.21 16.30
C MET A 188 -0.72 -7.97 15.75
N ARG A 189 0.31 -7.25 15.28
CA ARG A 189 1.57 -7.87 14.85
C ARG A 189 2.25 -8.62 15.99
N GLU A 190 2.28 -8.05 17.18
CA GLU A 190 2.80 -8.71 18.39
C GLU A 190 1.97 -9.94 18.77
N ASP A 191 0.65 -9.81 18.73
CA ASP A 191 -0.28 -10.91 19.02
C ASP A 191 -0.13 -12.05 18.00
N MET A 192 0.05 -11.75 16.71
CA MET A 192 0.37 -12.73 15.66
C MET A 192 1.66 -13.49 15.95
N ALA A 193 2.73 -12.78 16.28
CA ALA A 193 4.01 -13.39 16.64
C ALA A 193 3.90 -14.25 17.91
N LYS A 194 3.06 -13.85 18.87
CA LYS A 194 2.74 -14.65 20.06
C LYS A 194 1.99 -15.93 19.68
N TYR A 195 0.94 -15.85 18.88
CA TYR A 195 0.15 -17.02 18.47
C TYR A 195 0.97 -18.03 17.66
N ARG A 196 1.79 -17.57 16.69
CA ARG A 196 2.65 -18.48 15.90
C ARG A 196 3.66 -19.26 16.75
N ARG A 197 4.01 -18.76 17.94
CA ARG A 197 4.91 -19.44 18.90
C ARG A 197 4.20 -20.43 19.83
N MET A 198 2.86 -20.40 19.91
CA MET A 198 2.11 -21.30 20.78
C MET A 198 1.90 -22.65 20.09
N SER A 199 2.53 -23.71 20.60
CA SER A 199 2.38 -25.09 20.09
C SER A 199 0.95 -25.64 20.18
N ALA A 200 0.11 -25.04 21.03
CA ALA A 200 -1.31 -25.40 21.17
C ALA A 200 -2.20 -24.93 20.00
N ILE A 201 -1.68 -24.09 19.09
CA ILE A 201 -2.44 -23.52 17.98
C ILE A 201 -2.09 -24.27 16.71
N ARG A 202 -3.12 -24.72 16.00
CA ARG A 202 -2.94 -25.46 14.75
C ARG A 202 -2.48 -24.52 13.62
N PRO A 203 -1.59 -24.96 12.71
CA PRO A 203 -1.17 -24.14 11.57
C PRO A 203 -2.35 -23.65 10.69
N GLN A 204 -3.42 -24.45 10.57
CA GLN A 204 -4.62 -24.11 9.80
C GLN A 204 -5.44 -22.98 10.45
N SER A 205 -5.17 -22.62 11.70
CA SER A 205 -5.84 -21.53 12.39
C SER A 205 -5.37 -20.15 11.89
N PHE A 206 -4.23 -20.06 11.20
CA PHE A 206 -3.72 -18.84 10.57
C PHE A 206 -4.31 -18.68 9.16
N GLN A 207 -5.60 -18.39 9.12
CA GLN A 207 -6.35 -18.19 7.88
C GLN A 207 -7.24 -16.96 8.00
N ASP A 208 -7.43 -16.23 6.90
CA ASP A 208 -8.38 -15.13 6.83
C ASP A 208 -9.79 -15.67 6.63
N LEU A 209 -10.65 -15.44 7.63
CA LEU A 209 -12.01 -15.96 7.67
C LEU A 209 -12.95 -15.27 6.68
N VAL A 210 -12.53 -14.14 6.09
CA VAL A 210 -13.34 -13.35 5.15
C VAL A 210 -12.58 -13.04 3.87
N THR A 211 -11.64 -13.91 3.47
CA THR A 211 -11.00 -13.80 2.16
C THR A 211 -12.06 -13.91 1.07
N PRO A 212 -12.15 -12.92 0.16
CA PRO A 212 -13.09 -13.02 -0.96
C PRO A 212 -12.74 -14.21 -1.86
N LEU A 213 -13.75 -15.00 -2.23
CA LEU A 213 -13.57 -16.25 -2.98
C LEU A 213 -12.80 -16.06 -4.29
N TYR A 214 -13.03 -14.95 -4.99
CA TYR A 214 -12.35 -14.64 -6.24
C TYR A 214 -10.84 -14.40 -6.06
N TRP A 215 -10.42 -13.82 -4.93
CA TRP A 215 -9.00 -13.67 -4.59
C TRP A 215 -8.37 -15.03 -4.29
N ALA A 216 -9.03 -15.86 -3.48
CA ALA A 216 -8.53 -17.20 -3.18
C ALA A 216 -8.41 -18.07 -4.46
N ALA A 217 -9.36 -17.95 -5.37
CA ALA A 217 -9.32 -18.61 -6.67
C ALA A 217 -8.17 -18.06 -7.54
N TYR A 218 -7.97 -16.74 -7.56
CA TYR A 218 -6.87 -16.10 -8.29
C TYR A 218 -5.50 -16.57 -7.79
N ASP A 219 -5.29 -16.55 -6.47
CA ASP A 219 -4.03 -16.97 -5.83
C ASP A 219 -3.73 -18.45 -6.09
N THR A 220 -4.75 -19.30 -5.97
CA THR A 220 -4.64 -20.73 -6.32
C THR A 220 -4.30 -20.92 -7.80
N GLY A 221 -4.95 -20.16 -8.69
CA GLY A 221 -4.69 -20.21 -10.12
C GLY A 221 -3.26 -19.81 -10.48
N LEU A 222 -2.73 -18.75 -9.85
CA LEU A 222 -1.35 -18.32 -10.05
C LEU A 222 -0.33 -19.34 -9.53
N GLU A 223 -0.60 -19.97 -8.38
CA GLU A 223 0.29 -20.98 -7.83
C GLU A 223 0.36 -22.24 -8.72
N LEU A 224 -0.78 -22.69 -9.24
CA LEU A 224 -0.84 -23.79 -10.21
C LEU A 224 -0.11 -23.45 -11.52
N LEU A 225 -0.17 -22.20 -11.99
CA LEU A 225 0.61 -21.77 -13.15
C LEU A 225 2.13 -21.79 -12.89
N LYS A 226 2.59 -21.40 -11.70
CA LYS A 226 4.02 -21.52 -11.32
C LYS A 226 4.48 -22.97 -11.34
N GLN A 227 3.59 -23.90 -11.01
CA GLN A 227 3.83 -25.35 -11.04
C GLN A 227 3.69 -25.97 -12.44
N GLN A 228 3.44 -25.15 -13.48
CA GLN A 228 3.20 -25.56 -14.88
C GLN A 228 1.93 -26.43 -15.05
N GLU A 229 0.98 -26.35 -14.10
CA GLU A 229 -0.27 -27.10 -14.12
C GLU A 229 -1.41 -26.28 -14.74
N ALA A 230 -1.24 -25.81 -15.97
CA ALA A 230 -2.19 -24.91 -16.64
C ALA A 230 -3.63 -25.46 -16.70
N ALA A 231 -3.80 -26.77 -16.92
CA ALA A 231 -5.11 -27.40 -16.97
C ALA A 231 -5.88 -27.33 -15.64
N LEU A 232 -5.17 -27.40 -14.51
CA LEU A 232 -5.76 -27.26 -13.17
C LEU A 232 -5.94 -25.78 -12.78
N ALA A 233 -5.08 -24.90 -13.28
CA ALA A 233 -5.18 -23.45 -13.06
C ALA A 233 -6.41 -22.84 -13.75
N LEU A 234 -6.73 -23.27 -14.97
CA LEU A 234 -7.84 -22.72 -15.78
C LEU A 234 -9.18 -22.56 -15.03
N PRO A 235 -9.76 -23.61 -14.40
CA PRO A 235 -11.01 -23.44 -13.68
C PRO A 235 -10.91 -22.44 -12.53
N LYS A 236 -9.73 -22.31 -11.89
CA LYS A 236 -9.50 -21.33 -10.82
C LYS A 236 -9.35 -19.90 -11.31
N LEU A 237 -8.73 -19.71 -12.47
CA LEU A 237 -8.64 -18.40 -13.12
C LEU A 237 -9.99 -17.93 -13.67
N GLU A 238 -10.80 -18.85 -14.20
CA GLU A 238 -12.18 -18.54 -14.62
C GLU A 238 -13.08 -18.18 -13.43
N GLU A 239 -12.99 -18.96 -12.35
CA GLU A 239 -13.67 -18.66 -11.08
C GLU A 239 -13.26 -17.29 -10.52
N ALA A 240 -11.97 -16.92 -10.63
CA ALA A 240 -11.45 -15.62 -10.23
C ALA A 240 -12.03 -14.46 -11.06
N LEU A 241 -12.05 -14.59 -12.39
CA LEU A 241 -12.55 -13.53 -13.28
C LEU A 241 -14.05 -13.32 -13.10
N GLN A 242 -14.82 -14.40 -13.12
CA GLN A 242 -16.28 -14.35 -12.92
C GLN A 242 -16.62 -13.82 -11.53
N GLY A 243 -15.91 -14.29 -10.50
CA GLY A 243 -16.07 -13.81 -9.13
C GLY A 243 -15.71 -12.33 -8.97
N SER A 244 -14.69 -11.84 -9.68
CA SER A 244 -14.31 -10.42 -9.71
C SER A 244 -15.44 -9.56 -10.29
N LEU A 245 -15.99 -9.97 -11.45
CA LEU A 245 -17.11 -9.26 -12.08
C LEU A 245 -18.37 -9.29 -11.20
N ALA A 246 -18.67 -10.43 -10.59
CA ALA A 246 -19.79 -10.57 -9.65
C ALA A 246 -19.62 -9.70 -8.40
N GLN A 247 -18.40 -9.60 -7.86
CA GLN A 247 -18.09 -8.72 -6.73
C GLN A 247 -18.30 -7.24 -7.09
N MET A 248 -17.94 -6.83 -8.31
CA MET A 248 -18.21 -5.49 -8.79
C MET A 248 -19.71 -5.20 -8.87
N GLU A 249 -20.54 -6.12 -9.38
CA GLU A 249 -22.00 -5.95 -9.36
C GLU A 249 -22.57 -5.86 -7.94
N SER A 250 -22.06 -6.71 -7.05
CA SER A 250 -22.39 -6.74 -5.62
C SER A 250 -22.12 -5.39 -4.95
N CYS A 251 -20.96 -4.78 -5.21
CA CYS A 251 -20.62 -3.43 -4.76
C CYS A 251 -21.53 -2.37 -5.38
N ARG A 252 -21.77 -2.44 -6.69
CA ARG A 252 -22.57 -1.46 -7.44
C ARG A 252 -24.02 -1.41 -6.99
N ALA A 253 -24.60 -2.55 -6.60
CA ALA A 253 -25.93 -2.59 -5.98
C ALA A 253 -25.97 -1.87 -4.62
N GLY A 254 -24.85 -1.84 -3.89
CA GLY A 254 -24.69 -1.09 -2.66
C GLY A 254 -24.68 0.44 -2.85
N CYS A 255 -24.32 0.92 -4.04
CA CYS A 255 -24.23 2.35 -4.36
C CYS A 255 -25.60 3.06 -4.46
N GLU A 256 -26.70 2.33 -4.63
CA GLU A 256 -28.07 2.88 -4.69
C GLU A 256 -28.67 3.14 -3.28
N GLY A 257 -27.86 3.03 -2.22
CA GLY A 257 -28.29 3.22 -0.84
C GLY A 257 -28.67 4.67 -0.47
N PRO A 258 -29.16 4.90 0.76
CA PRO A 258 -29.56 6.24 1.22
C PRO A 258 -28.38 7.22 1.20
N GLU A 259 -28.68 8.50 0.94
CA GLU A 259 -27.67 9.57 0.93
C GLU A 259 -26.91 9.63 2.26
N GLU A 260 -25.60 9.49 2.17
CA GLU A 260 -24.69 9.77 3.27
C GLU A 260 -24.61 11.28 3.43
N HIS A 261 -25.27 11.83 4.45
CA HIS A 261 -24.80 13.09 4.99
C HIS A 261 -23.42 12.78 5.57
N GLN A 262 -22.36 13.15 4.85
CA GLN A 262 -21.04 13.31 5.47
C GLN A 262 -21.28 14.16 6.72
N GLY A 263 -20.84 13.68 7.87
CA GLY A 263 -21.14 14.29 9.16
C GLY A 263 -20.93 15.80 9.08
N ALA A 264 -21.99 16.54 9.41
CA ALA A 264 -21.98 17.97 9.61
C ALA A 264 -21.18 18.30 10.88
N GLU A 265 -19.86 18.15 10.82
CA GLU A 265 -18.97 18.68 11.86
C GLU A 265 -17.97 19.73 11.36
N GLU A 266 -17.82 20.01 10.06
CA GLU A 266 -16.90 21.11 9.67
C GLU A 266 -17.37 22.12 8.65
N GLU A 267 -18.45 21.91 7.90
CA GLU A 267 -18.99 23.02 7.09
C GLU A 267 -20.52 23.03 7.17
N GLU A 268 -21.05 24.09 7.78
CA GLU A 268 -22.30 24.71 7.35
C GLU A 268 -22.16 25.21 5.89
N GLU A 269 -21.73 24.33 4.99
CA GLU A 269 -21.78 24.56 3.56
C GLU A 269 -23.25 24.47 3.17
N LYS A 270 -23.89 25.64 3.32
CA LYS A 270 -25.06 26.12 2.61
C LYS A 270 -25.58 25.05 1.67
N GLY A 271 -26.48 24.19 2.17
CA GLY A 271 -27.14 23.21 1.33
C GLY A 271 -27.68 23.96 0.13
N THR A 272 -27.04 23.78 -1.03
CA THR A 272 -27.46 24.45 -2.24
C THR A 272 -28.89 24.01 -2.45
N GLN A 273 -29.83 24.94 -2.26
CA GLN A 273 -31.26 24.73 -2.51
C GLN A 273 -31.46 24.63 -4.02
N GLY A 274 -30.80 23.67 -4.66
CA GLY A 274 -30.97 23.36 -6.06
C GLY A 274 -32.40 22.92 -6.32
N GLY A 275 -32.87 23.16 -7.54
CA GLY A 275 -34.16 22.65 -7.98
C GLY A 275 -34.17 21.13 -8.08
N LEU A 276 -35.29 20.61 -8.60
CA LEU A 276 -35.50 19.18 -8.76
C LEU A 276 -34.36 18.47 -9.52
N TYR A 277 -33.90 19.07 -10.61
CA TYR A 277 -32.91 18.44 -11.50
C TYR A 277 -31.50 18.50 -10.95
N GLU A 278 -31.14 19.56 -10.24
CA GLU A 278 -29.86 19.67 -9.53
C GLU A 278 -29.77 18.63 -8.43
N ALA A 279 -30.87 18.38 -7.70
CA ALA A 279 -30.94 17.32 -6.70
C ALA A 279 -30.81 15.93 -7.33
N ILE A 280 -31.52 15.66 -8.44
CA ILE A 280 -31.40 14.39 -9.19
C ILE A 280 -29.98 14.20 -9.71
N ALA A 281 -29.38 15.23 -10.32
CA ALA A 281 -28.03 15.17 -10.86
C ALA A 281 -27.02 14.90 -9.74
N GLY A 282 -27.06 15.66 -8.64
CA GLY A 282 -26.18 15.47 -7.49
C GLY A 282 -26.26 14.04 -6.93
N HIS A 283 -27.48 13.49 -6.81
CA HIS A 283 -27.65 12.11 -6.36
C HIS A 283 -27.09 11.10 -7.36
N TRP A 284 -27.38 11.26 -8.64
CA TRP A 284 -26.93 10.34 -9.69
C TRP A 284 -25.41 10.35 -9.84
N ILE A 285 -24.77 11.52 -9.79
CA ILE A 285 -23.31 11.66 -9.83
C ILE A 285 -22.67 10.86 -8.69
N ARG A 286 -23.18 10.94 -7.47
CA ARG A 286 -22.65 10.15 -6.34
C ARG A 286 -22.78 8.64 -6.55
N VAL A 287 -23.93 8.20 -7.06
CA VAL A 287 -24.14 6.78 -7.41
C VAL A 287 -23.10 6.34 -8.45
N LEU A 288 -22.88 7.13 -9.51
CA LEU A 288 -21.89 6.84 -10.55
C LEU A 288 -20.45 6.83 -10.01
N GLN A 289 -20.07 7.79 -9.18
CA GLN A 289 -18.76 7.83 -8.53
C GLN A 289 -18.52 6.58 -7.68
N CYS A 290 -19.51 6.17 -6.87
CA CYS A 290 -19.44 4.93 -6.09
C CYS A 290 -19.29 3.70 -7.00
N ARG A 291 -20.10 3.62 -8.07
CA ARG A 291 -20.06 2.48 -9.00
C ARG A 291 -18.73 2.35 -9.75
N GLN A 292 -18.10 3.47 -10.07
CA GLN A 292 -16.75 3.49 -10.65
C GLN A 292 -15.70 3.12 -9.60
N HIS A 293 -15.86 3.60 -8.37
CA HIS A 293 -14.99 3.20 -7.24
C HIS A 293 -15.01 1.69 -6.97
N CYS A 294 -16.12 0.99 -7.23
CA CYS A 294 -16.21 -0.47 -7.09
C CYS A 294 -15.15 -1.25 -7.89
N VAL A 295 -14.66 -0.70 -9.01
CA VAL A 295 -13.59 -1.34 -9.80
C VAL A 295 -12.30 -1.34 -8.98
N ALA A 296 -11.92 -0.18 -8.42
CA ALA A 296 -10.77 -0.06 -7.54
C ALA A 296 -10.96 -0.92 -6.29
N GLU A 297 -12.11 -0.85 -5.62
CA GLU A 297 -12.36 -1.62 -4.39
C GLU A 297 -12.23 -3.14 -4.62
N THR A 298 -12.75 -3.66 -5.73
CA THR A 298 -12.64 -5.09 -6.08
C THR A 298 -11.19 -5.50 -6.35
N ALA A 299 -10.42 -4.60 -6.98
CA ALA A 299 -9.01 -4.79 -7.31
C ALA A 299 -8.06 -4.54 -6.13
N THR A 300 -8.52 -3.93 -5.03
CA THR A 300 -7.72 -3.70 -3.83
C THR A 300 -7.77 -4.94 -2.94
N ARG A 301 -6.62 -5.59 -2.73
CA ARG A 301 -6.52 -6.65 -1.73
C ARG A 301 -6.81 -6.08 -0.32
N PRO A 302 -7.37 -6.87 0.60
CA PRO A 302 -7.53 -6.44 1.99
C PRO A 302 -6.18 -5.99 2.59
N GLY A 303 -6.20 -4.90 3.36
CA GLY A 303 -5.01 -4.32 4.01
C GLY A 303 -4.15 -3.43 3.13
N ARG A 304 -4.47 -3.36 1.83
CA ARG A 304 -3.78 -2.49 0.88
C ARG A 304 -4.46 -1.14 0.75
N SER A 305 -3.69 -0.15 0.32
CA SER A 305 -4.21 1.19 0.06
C SER A 305 -4.53 1.40 -1.41
N PHE A 306 -3.82 0.69 -2.31
CA PHE A 306 -3.96 0.86 -3.75
C PHE A 306 -4.51 -0.41 -4.44
N PRO A 307 -5.33 -0.25 -5.49
CA PRO A 307 -5.79 -1.37 -6.31
C PRO A 307 -4.66 -1.99 -7.13
N VAL A 308 -4.74 -3.28 -7.40
CA VAL A 308 -3.90 -3.94 -8.40
C VAL A 308 -4.17 -3.30 -9.76
N ARG A 309 -3.12 -2.75 -10.40
CA ARG A 309 -3.23 -2.16 -11.73
C ARG A 309 -3.68 -3.20 -12.74
N ASP A 310 -4.55 -2.80 -13.67
CA ASP A 310 -5.05 -3.69 -14.71
C ASP A 310 -5.57 -5.03 -14.16
N PHE A 311 -6.32 -5.01 -13.07
CA PHE A 311 -6.75 -6.24 -12.42
C PHE A 311 -7.55 -7.18 -13.34
N LEU A 312 -8.50 -6.66 -14.13
CA LEU A 312 -9.23 -7.47 -15.11
C LEU A 312 -8.35 -7.83 -16.34
N PRO A 313 -7.64 -6.89 -17.00
CA PRO A 313 -6.73 -7.26 -18.08
C PRO A 313 -5.66 -8.29 -17.68
N SER A 314 -5.10 -8.21 -16.47
CA SER A 314 -4.08 -9.15 -16.00
C SER A 314 -4.64 -10.56 -15.82
N GLN A 315 -5.88 -10.71 -15.33
CA GLN A 315 -6.59 -11.99 -15.30
C GLN A 315 -6.83 -12.55 -16.70
N LEU A 316 -7.23 -11.70 -17.66
CA LEU A 316 -7.41 -12.11 -19.06
C LEU A 316 -6.10 -12.54 -19.72
N ARG A 317 -4.98 -11.85 -19.45
CA ARG A 317 -3.64 -12.26 -19.94
C ARG A 317 -3.24 -13.62 -19.37
N ARG A 318 -3.48 -13.88 -18.07
CA ARG A 318 -3.23 -15.19 -17.44
C ARG A 318 -4.10 -16.30 -18.02
N LEU A 319 -5.38 -16.02 -18.27
CA LEU A 319 -6.29 -16.96 -18.95
C LEU A 319 -5.81 -17.25 -20.38
N HIS A 320 -5.40 -16.24 -21.14
CA HIS A 320 -4.81 -16.42 -22.46
C HIS A 320 -3.59 -17.34 -22.42
N GLU A 321 -2.62 -17.05 -21.53
CA GLU A 321 -1.42 -17.88 -21.36
C GLU A 321 -1.77 -19.33 -21.01
N ALA A 322 -2.72 -19.54 -20.09
CA ALA A 322 -3.14 -20.86 -19.65
C ALA A 322 -3.87 -21.66 -20.75
N TYR A 323 -4.81 -21.03 -21.48
CA TYR A 323 -5.51 -21.68 -22.60
C TYR A 323 -4.56 -22.00 -23.76
N ALA A 324 -3.60 -21.12 -24.05
CA ALA A 324 -2.58 -21.35 -25.05
C ALA A 324 -1.71 -22.57 -24.69
N GLN A 325 -1.28 -22.69 -23.42
CA GLN A 325 -0.50 -23.85 -22.93
C GLN A 325 -1.25 -25.18 -23.07
N VAL A 326 -2.57 -25.19 -22.87
CA VAL A 326 -3.42 -26.39 -23.01
C VAL A 326 -3.82 -26.65 -24.48
N GLY A 327 -3.51 -25.74 -25.40
CA GLY A 327 -3.83 -25.86 -26.83
C GLY A 327 -5.27 -25.49 -27.18
N ASN A 328 -6.03 -24.85 -26.28
CA ASN A 328 -7.38 -24.36 -26.57
C ASN A 328 -7.33 -22.98 -27.24
N VAL A 329 -7.04 -22.99 -28.55
CA VAL A 329 -6.83 -21.76 -29.32
C VAL A 329 -8.08 -20.86 -29.35
N SER A 330 -9.28 -21.43 -29.41
CA SER A 330 -10.52 -20.64 -29.45
C SER A 330 -10.67 -19.75 -28.22
N GLN A 331 -10.46 -20.31 -27.03
CA GLN A 331 -10.54 -19.58 -25.76
C GLN A 331 -9.33 -18.66 -25.57
N ALA A 332 -8.14 -19.05 -26.03
CA ALA A 332 -6.98 -18.18 -26.01
C ALA A 332 -7.21 -16.89 -26.82
N VAL A 333 -7.75 -17.01 -28.04
CA VAL A 333 -8.10 -15.87 -28.92
C VAL A 333 -9.18 -14.98 -28.28
N GLU A 334 -10.23 -15.57 -27.70
CA GLU A 334 -11.30 -14.83 -27.02
C GLU A 334 -10.76 -13.93 -25.89
N ASN A 335 -9.81 -14.44 -25.09
CA ASN A 335 -9.17 -13.66 -24.03
C ASN A 335 -8.22 -12.58 -24.59
N VAL A 336 -7.49 -12.83 -25.67
CA VAL A 336 -6.65 -11.82 -26.36
C VAL A 336 -7.50 -10.69 -26.92
N LEU A 337 -8.60 -11.01 -27.61
CA LEU A 337 -9.54 -10.02 -28.12
C LEU A 337 -10.14 -9.19 -26.97
N SER A 338 -10.39 -9.82 -25.82
CA SER A 338 -10.88 -9.12 -24.62
C SER A 338 -9.84 -8.16 -24.03
N VAL A 339 -8.55 -8.51 -24.04
CA VAL A 339 -7.46 -7.58 -23.66
C VAL A 339 -7.42 -6.37 -24.59
N LEU A 340 -7.61 -6.58 -25.89
CA LEU A 340 -7.64 -5.50 -26.89
C LEU A 340 -8.84 -4.55 -26.74
N LEU A 341 -9.92 -4.96 -26.05
CA LEU A 341 -11.00 -4.04 -25.70
C LEU A 341 -10.57 -2.98 -24.67
N PHE A 342 -9.63 -3.32 -23.78
CA PHE A 342 -9.05 -2.39 -22.81
C PHE A 342 -7.91 -1.58 -23.43
N TYR A 343 -7.01 -2.26 -24.14
CA TYR A 343 -5.81 -1.67 -24.72
C TYR A 343 -5.71 -2.05 -26.21
N PRO A 344 -6.33 -1.29 -27.11
CA PRO A 344 -6.30 -1.58 -28.55
C PRO A 344 -4.89 -1.60 -29.16
N GLU A 345 -3.96 -0.87 -28.53
CA GLU A 345 -2.56 -0.76 -28.95
C GLU A 345 -1.60 -1.72 -28.21
N ASP A 346 -2.12 -2.71 -27.46
CA ASP A 346 -1.27 -3.67 -26.75
C ASP A 346 -0.47 -4.56 -27.73
N GLU A 347 0.84 -4.31 -27.82
CA GLU A 347 1.75 -4.97 -28.77
C GLU A 347 1.89 -6.47 -28.51
N ALA A 348 1.75 -6.94 -27.26
CA ALA A 348 1.80 -8.36 -26.96
C ALA A 348 0.53 -9.08 -27.45
N ALA A 349 -0.64 -8.49 -27.21
CA ALA A 349 -1.92 -9.00 -27.67
C ALA A 349 -2.03 -9.00 -29.20
N LYS A 350 -1.60 -7.91 -29.88
CA LYS A 350 -1.56 -7.86 -31.35
C LYS A 350 -0.65 -8.93 -31.94
N ARG A 351 0.55 -9.12 -31.39
CA ARG A 351 1.48 -10.17 -31.84
C ARG A 351 0.87 -11.56 -31.67
N ALA A 352 0.24 -11.84 -30.52
CA ALA A 352 -0.43 -13.11 -30.30
C ALA A 352 -1.56 -13.35 -31.32
N LEU A 353 -2.39 -12.33 -31.58
CA LEU A 353 -3.48 -12.43 -32.56
C LEU A 353 -2.96 -12.72 -33.98
N ASN A 354 -1.90 -12.03 -34.41
CA ASN A 354 -1.25 -12.26 -35.70
C ASN A 354 -0.68 -13.68 -35.82
N GLN A 355 -0.12 -14.22 -34.73
CA GLN A 355 0.35 -15.61 -34.70
C GLN A 355 -0.80 -16.60 -34.89
N TYR A 356 -1.93 -16.41 -34.20
CA TYR A 356 -3.11 -17.26 -34.38
C TYR A 356 -3.71 -17.15 -35.79
N GLN A 357 -3.77 -15.95 -36.37
CA GLN A 357 -4.21 -15.76 -37.77
C GLN A 357 -3.27 -16.47 -38.76
N THR A 358 -1.97 -16.47 -38.50
CA THR A 358 -0.99 -17.18 -39.35
C THR A 358 -1.14 -18.69 -39.24
N GLN A 359 -1.44 -19.21 -38.04
CA GLN A 359 -1.59 -20.65 -37.79
C GLN A 359 -2.93 -21.22 -38.26
N LEU A 360 -4.02 -20.49 -38.10
CA LEU A 360 -5.39 -20.95 -38.40
C LEU A 360 -5.93 -20.44 -39.74
N GLY A 361 -5.30 -19.43 -40.35
CA GLY A 361 -5.89 -18.66 -41.43
C GLY A 361 -6.84 -17.57 -40.91
N GLU A 362 -7.84 -17.21 -41.71
CA GLU A 362 -8.82 -16.20 -41.32
C GLU A 362 -9.59 -16.67 -40.08
N LEU A 363 -9.56 -15.85 -39.01
CA LEU A 363 -10.27 -16.17 -37.77
C LEU A 363 -11.77 -16.30 -38.07
N ARG A 364 -12.40 -17.32 -37.49
CA ARG A 364 -13.83 -17.54 -37.70
C ARG A 364 -14.63 -16.31 -37.25
N PRO A 365 -15.65 -15.87 -38.00
CA PRO A 365 -16.42 -14.67 -37.67
C PRO A 365 -17.22 -14.76 -36.36
N ASP A 366 -17.40 -15.96 -35.80
CA ASP A 366 -18.00 -16.20 -34.49
C ASP A 366 -17.02 -15.99 -33.31
N LEU A 367 -15.72 -15.81 -33.57
CA LEU A 367 -14.73 -15.54 -32.52
C LEU A 367 -14.76 -14.05 -32.14
N GLY A 368 -15.40 -13.77 -31.02
CA GLY A 368 -15.44 -12.44 -30.40
C GLY A 368 -14.64 -12.37 -29.10
N PRO A 369 -14.53 -11.17 -28.51
CA PRO A 369 -14.14 -11.02 -27.11
C PRO A 369 -15.24 -11.58 -26.18
N ARG A 370 -14.92 -11.81 -24.91
CA ARG A 370 -15.88 -12.28 -23.91
C ARG A 370 -17.03 -11.28 -23.75
N GLU A 371 -18.26 -11.78 -23.77
CA GLU A 371 -19.46 -10.93 -23.68
C GLU A 371 -19.58 -10.20 -22.33
N ASP A 372 -19.15 -10.83 -21.24
CA ASP A 372 -19.16 -10.25 -19.90
C ASP A 372 -18.20 -9.06 -19.77
N VAL A 373 -17.00 -9.18 -20.32
CA VAL A 373 -16.00 -8.11 -20.43
C VAL A 373 -16.50 -6.98 -21.33
N GLN A 374 -17.07 -7.31 -22.50
CA GLN A 374 -17.62 -6.31 -23.41
C GLN A 374 -18.73 -5.49 -22.73
N ARG A 375 -19.65 -6.17 -22.03
CA ARG A 375 -20.73 -5.54 -21.26
C ARG A 375 -20.19 -4.64 -20.16
N PHE A 376 -19.15 -5.09 -19.45
CA PHE A 376 -18.49 -4.30 -18.42
C PHE A 376 -17.91 -2.99 -18.98
N ILE A 377 -17.13 -3.08 -20.07
CA ILE A 377 -16.46 -1.92 -20.69
C ILE A 377 -17.50 -0.92 -21.22
N LEU A 378 -18.49 -1.38 -21.99
CA LEU A 378 -19.52 -0.52 -22.56
C LEU A 378 -20.27 0.27 -21.48
N ARG A 379 -20.63 -0.39 -20.39
CA ARG A 379 -21.31 0.24 -19.27
C ARG A 379 -20.40 1.22 -18.54
N SER A 380 -19.16 0.83 -18.24
CA SER A 380 -18.21 1.68 -17.53
C SER A 380 -17.91 2.96 -18.32
N LEU A 381 -17.67 2.85 -19.64
CA LEU A 381 -17.48 4.01 -20.52
C LEU A 381 -18.72 4.92 -20.59
N GLY A 382 -19.93 4.33 -20.58
CA GLY A 382 -21.18 5.10 -20.55
C GLY A 382 -21.38 5.89 -19.25
N GLU A 383 -20.96 5.33 -18.12
CA GLU A 383 -20.98 6.00 -16.81
C GLU A 383 -19.92 7.10 -16.71
N LYS A 384 -18.69 6.82 -17.16
CA LYS A 384 -17.59 7.80 -17.21
C LYS A 384 -17.92 9.00 -18.08
N ARG A 385 -18.58 8.79 -19.22
CA ARG A 385 -19.05 9.89 -20.07
C ARG A 385 -19.92 10.90 -19.29
N GLN A 386 -20.80 10.40 -18.42
CA GLN A 386 -21.65 11.26 -17.59
C GLN A 386 -20.85 11.95 -16.47
N LEU A 387 -19.90 11.25 -15.87
CA LEU A 387 -19.02 11.84 -14.85
C LEU A 387 -18.12 12.93 -15.42
N TYR A 388 -17.52 12.73 -16.59
CA TYR A 388 -16.75 13.78 -17.26
C TYR A 388 -17.63 14.98 -17.65
N TYR A 389 -18.86 14.74 -18.10
CA TYR A 389 -19.82 15.82 -18.34
C TYR A 389 -20.09 16.62 -17.07
N ALA A 390 -20.30 15.94 -15.94
CA ALA A 390 -20.49 16.57 -14.64
C ALA A 390 -19.23 17.30 -14.13
N MET A 391 -18.03 16.82 -14.45
CA MET A 391 -16.79 17.53 -14.11
C MET A 391 -16.69 18.85 -14.88
N GLU A 392 -16.97 18.81 -16.18
CA GLU A 392 -16.85 19.96 -17.08
C GLU A 392 -17.92 21.03 -16.81
N HIS A 393 -19.16 20.63 -16.52
CA HIS A 393 -20.30 21.55 -16.46
C HIS A 393 -20.89 21.78 -15.07
N LEU A 394 -20.67 20.86 -14.12
CA LEU A 394 -21.27 20.92 -12.77
C LEU A 394 -20.22 21.08 -11.66
N GLY A 395 -18.95 21.30 -12.02
CA GLY A 395 -17.87 21.53 -11.05
C GLY A 395 -17.52 20.34 -10.17
N THR A 396 -17.94 19.13 -10.57
CA THR A 396 -17.68 17.91 -9.78
C THR A 396 -16.25 17.42 -9.94
N SER A 397 -15.74 16.67 -8.96
CA SER A 397 -14.45 15.97 -9.06
C SER A 397 -14.70 14.49 -9.32
N PHE A 398 -13.99 13.91 -10.28
CA PHE A 398 -13.98 12.47 -10.52
C PHE A 398 -12.55 12.02 -10.81
N LYS A 399 -12.08 11.06 -10.01
CA LYS A 399 -10.81 10.38 -10.20
C LYS A 399 -11.09 9.05 -10.89
N ASP A 400 -10.74 8.95 -12.16
CA ASP A 400 -10.89 7.71 -12.91
C ASP A 400 -9.95 6.64 -12.33
N PRO A 401 -10.48 5.51 -11.82
CA PRO A 401 -9.65 4.42 -11.29
C PRO A 401 -8.94 3.62 -12.39
N ASP A 402 -9.38 3.75 -13.65
CA ASP A 402 -8.91 2.91 -14.74
C ASP A 402 -7.96 3.65 -15.69
N SER A 403 -6.79 3.08 -15.93
CA SER A 403 -5.83 3.58 -16.92
C SER A 403 -6.22 3.27 -18.37
N TRP A 404 -7.17 2.36 -18.59
CA TRP A 404 -7.60 1.92 -19.93
C TRP A 404 -8.69 2.81 -20.53
N THR A 405 -9.19 3.84 -19.83
CA THR A 405 -10.17 4.78 -20.40
C THR A 405 -9.57 5.48 -21.62
N PRO A 406 -10.17 5.36 -22.83
CA PRO A 406 -9.59 5.98 -24.02
C PRO A 406 -9.57 7.50 -23.89
N GLU A 407 -8.44 8.12 -24.26
CA GLU A 407 -8.26 9.58 -24.17
C GLU A 407 -9.36 10.35 -24.95
N ALA A 408 -9.85 9.76 -26.04
CA ALA A 408 -10.95 10.31 -26.84
C ALA A 408 -12.27 10.50 -26.05
N PHE A 409 -12.49 9.75 -24.98
CA PHE A 409 -13.66 9.91 -24.10
C PHE A 409 -13.51 11.06 -23.09
N ILE A 410 -12.29 11.52 -22.86
CA ILE A 410 -11.98 12.58 -21.91
C ILE A 410 -12.09 13.93 -22.65
N PRO A 411 -12.94 14.86 -22.18
CA PRO A 411 -13.02 16.22 -22.73
C PRO A 411 -11.65 16.89 -22.75
N LYS A 412 -11.32 17.59 -23.84
CA LYS A 412 -9.98 18.19 -24.03
C LYS A 412 -9.56 19.09 -22.87
N ALA A 413 -10.49 19.88 -22.33
CA ALA A 413 -10.27 20.79 -21.20
C ALA A 413 -9.85 20.07 -19.90
N LEU A 414 -10.17 18.78 -19.76
CA LEU A 414 -9.84 17.99 -18.57
C LEU A 414 -8.56 17.18 -18.73
N ARG A 415 -8.04 16.98 -19.95
CA ARG A 415 -6.91 16.07 -20.21
C ARG A 415 -5.62 16.52 -19.55
N GLU A 416 -5.27 17.79 -19.66
CA GLU A 416 -4.04 18.32 -19.04
C GLU A 416 -4.08 18.18 -17.52
N LYS A 417 -5.19 18.61 -16.90
CA LYS A 417 -5.41 18.48 -15.46
C LYS A 417 -5.32 17.02 -14.98
N LEU A 418 -5.94 16.10 -15.71
CA LEU A 418 -5.89 14.67 -15.40
C LEU A 418 -4.50 14.07 -15.61
N ARG A 419 -3.74 14.54 -16.61
CA ARG A 419 -2.37 14.10 -16.85
C ARG A 419 -1.44 14.53 -15.71
N GLU A 420 -1.54 15.77 -15.25
CA GLU A 420 -0.79 16.26 -14.09
C GLU A 420 -1.11 15.45 -12.82
N ASP A 421 -2.39 15.13 -12.58
CA ASP A 421 -2.81 14.30 -11.44
C ASP A 421 -2.32 12.84 -11.55
N GLN A 422 -2.11 12.32 -12.77
CA GLN A 422 -1.54 11.00 -13.02
C GLN A 422 -0.01 11.00 -12.94
N GLU A 423 0.66 12.04 -13.41
CA GLU A 423 2.12 12.21 -13.35
C GLU A 423 2.62 12.42 -11.92
N LYS A 424 1.78 12.96 -11.01
CA LYS A 424 2.07 13.05 -9.57
C LYS A 424 2.03 11.70 -8.81
N LYS A 425 2.02 10.54 -9.49
CA LYS A 425 1.94 9.19 -8.88
C LYS A 425 3.28 8.44 -8.85
N PRO A 426 3.43 7.42 -7.96
CA PRO A 426 4.73 6.85 -7.62
C PRO A 426 5.40 6.08 -8.76
N TRP A 427 6.72 6.23 -8.76
CA TRP A 427 7.77 5.83 -9.69
C TRP A 427 7.91 4.31 -9.87
N ASP A 428 7.00 3.67 -10.62
CA ASP A 428 7.22 2.29 -11.09
C ASP A 428 7.92 2.32 -12.45
N SER A 429 9.25 2.48 -12.46
CA SER A 429 10.08 2.13 -13.63
C SER A 429 10.62 0.72 -13.43
N GLU A 430 10.50 -0.15 -14.44
CA GLU A 430 11.09 -1.49 -14.43
C GLU A 430 12.60 -1.45 -14.10
N PRO A 431 13.12 -2.42 -13.32
CA PRO A 431 14.55 -2.47 -13.02
C PRO A 431 15.38 -2.64 -14.31
N PRO A 432 16.45 -1.85 -14.51
CA PRO A 432 17.28 -1.95 -15.71
C PRO A 432 18.00 -3.31 -15.82
N GLN A 433 18.21 -3.75 -17.06
CA GLN A 433 18.82 -5.04 -17.40
C GLN A 433 20.27 -5.13 -16.89
N GLN A 434 20.60 -6.24 -16.22
CA GLN A 434 21.88 -6.52 -15.55
C GLN A 434 23.06 -6.62 -16.54
N LYS A 435 24.18 -5.94 -16.24
CA LYS A 435 25.48 -6.07 -16.93
C LYS A 435 26.54 -6.75 -16.03
N PRO A 436 27.64 -7.30 -16.60
CA PRO A 436 28.55 -8.20 -15.88
C PRO A 436 29.36 -7.55 -14.72
N PRO A 437 29.77 -8.33 -13.69
CA PRO A 437 30.15 -7.83 -12.36
C PRO A 437 31.53 -7.16 -12.21
N THR A 438 32.27 -6.91 -13.29
CA THR A 438 33.69 -6.49 -13.20
C THR A 438 33.96 -5.00 -13.43
N TYR A 439 32.96 -4.19 -13.77
CA TYR A 439 33.15 -2.78 -14.12
C TYR A 439 33.42 -1.84 -12.91
N TRP A 440 32.99 -2.22 -11.70
CA TRP A 440 33.03 -1.31 -10.53
C TRP A 440 34.43 -1.06 -9.97
N LYS A 441 35.41 -1.94 -10.24
CA LYS A 441 36.79 -1.76 -9.75
C LYS A 441 37.50 -0.59 -10.44
N ASP A 442 37.26 -0.42 -11.73
CA ASP A 442 37.86 0.66 -12.52
C ASP A 442 37.25 2.02 -12.19
N ALA A 443 36.01 2.04 -11.68
CA ALA A 443 35.23 3.26 -11.46
C ALA A 443 35.63 4.06 -10.21
N LEU A 444 36.32 3.47 -9.23
CA LEU A 444 36.39 4.09 -7.90
C LEU A 444 37.76 4.32 -7.28
N LEU A 445 38.86 3.74 -7.78
CA LEU A 445 40.21 3.94 -7.20
C LEU A 445 40.23 3.87 -5.64
N LEU A 446 39.31 3.10 -5.04
CA LEU A 446 39.18 2.99 -3.59
C LEU A 446 40.26 2.00 -3.12
N GLU A 447 41.46 2.52 -2.87
CA GLU A 447 42.54 1.74 -2.27
C GLU A 447 42.06 1.13 -0.93
N GLY A 448 42.26 -0.18 -0.77
CA GLY A 448 41.93 -0.92 0.46
C GLY A 448 40.55 -1.57 0.54
N VAL A 449 39.60 -1.24 -0.36
CA VAL A 449 38.26 -1.85 -0.35
C VAL A 449 38.26 -3.18 -1.10
N THR A 450 37.76 -4.24 -0.45
CA THR A 450 37.73 -5.60 -0.98
C THR A 450 36.31 -6.16 -1.03
N LEU A 451 35.91 -6.68 -2.20
CA LEU A 451 34.68 -7.46 -2.33
C LEU A 451 34.91 -8.82 -1.66
N THR A 452 34.26 -9.04 -0.52
CA THR A 452 34.44 -10.23 0.31
C THR A 452 33.40 -11.31 0.00
N GLN A 453 32.16 -10.90 -0.29
CA GLN A 453 31.11 -11.81 -0.75
C GLN A 453 30.27 -11.14 -1.85
N ASP A 454 30.04 -11.84 -2.94
CA ASP A 454 29.12 -11.42 -4.01
C ASP A 454 27.72 -12.03 -3.84
N ALA A 455 26.82 -11.68 -4.76
CA ALA A 455 25.43 -12.15 -4.74
C ALA A 455 25.31 -13.69 -4.80
N GLN A 456 26.19 -14.36 -5.55
CA GLN A 456 26.19 -15.82 -5.68
C GLN A 456 26.60 -16.47 -4.37
N GLN A 457 27.67 -15.99 -3.73
CA GLN A 457 28.14 -16.47 -2.44
C GLN A 457 27.14 -16.20 -1.30
N LEU A 458 26.32 -15.16 -1.46
CA LEU A 458 25.24 -14.84 -0.55
C LEU A 458 23.92 -15.54 -0.91
N ASN A 459 23.86 -16.45 -1.89
CA ASN A 459 22.62 -17.14 -2.32
C ASN A 459 21.45 -16.19 -2.68
N GLY A 460 21.71 -15.10 -3.41
CA GLY A 460 20.67 -14.15 -3.83
C GLY A 460 21.06 -13.30 -5.03
N SER A 461 20.31 -12.23 -5.27
CA SER A 461 20.54 -11.25 -6.32
C SER A 461 20.82 -9.87 -5.74
N GLU A 462 21.60 -9.05 -6.45
CA GLU A 462 21.81 -7.63 -6.13
C GLU A 462 22.18 -7.36 -4.66
N ARG A 463 23.08 -8.19 -4.10
CA ARG A 463 23.64 -7.99 -2.76
C ARG A 463 25.14 -8.29 -2.73
N ALA A 464 25.89 -7.54 -1.92
CA ALA A 464 27.33 -7.66 -1.80
C ALA A 464 27.83 -7.28 -0.40
N VAL A 465 28.93 -7.90 0.02
CA VAL A 465 29.69 -7.55 1.24
C VAL A 465 31.06 -7.03 0.83
N LEU A 466 31.35 -5.79 1.21
CA LEU A 466 32.62 -5.13 0.98
C LEU A 466 33.29 -4.80 2.31
N ASP A 467 34.60 -4.92 2.38
CA ASP A 467 35.38 -4.71 3.59
C ASP A 467 36.51 -3.71 3.33
N GLY A 468 36.88 -2.96 4.37
CA GLY A 468 37.95 -1.95 4.29
C GLY A 468 37.47 -0.55 3.93
N LEU A 469 36.17 -0.26 4.08
CA LEU A 469 35.60 1.06 3.77
C LEU A 469 35.97 2.14 4.80
N LEU A 470 36.28 1.71 6.03
CA LEU A 470 36.75 2.54 7.13
C LEU A 470 37.99 1.94 7.76
N THR A 471 38.88 2.81 8.19
CA THR A 471 39.99 2.47 9.08
C THR A 471 39.49 2.28 10.53
N PRO A 472 40.23 1.55 11.38
CA PRO A 472 39.90 1.45 12.81
C PRO A 472 39.79 2.80 13.52
N ALA A 473 40.58 3.80 13.09
CA ALA A 473 40.52 5.16 13.63
C ALA A 473 39.21 5.88 13.28
N GLU A 474 38.78 5.79 12.02
CA GLU A 474 37.48 6.35 11.58
C GLU A 474 36.30 5.67 12.28
N CYS A 475 36.34 4.34 12.43
CA CYS A 475 35.35 3.62 13.24
C CYS A 475 35.32 4.15 14.69
N GLY A 476 36.49 4.36 15.31
CA GLY A 476 36.60 4.93 16.65
C GLY A 476 35.96 6.32 16.78
N LEU A 477 36.19 7.20 15.80
CA LEU A 477 35.59 8.55 15.77
C LEU A 477 34.05 8.49 15.67
N LEU A 478 33.50 7.65 14.80
CA LEU A 478 32.05 7.49 14.65
C LEU A 478 31.40 6.83 15.88
N LEU A 479 32.09 5.88 16.52
CA LEU A 479 31.64 5.28 17.78
C LEU A 479 31.62 6.30 18.92
N GLN A 480 32.62 7.18 18.97
CA GLN A 480 32.69 8.27 19.95
C GLN A 480 31.57 9.29 19.70
N LEU A 481 31.34 9.71 18.45
CA LEU A 481 30.20 10.55 18.06
C LEU A 481 28.86 9.94 18.53
N ALA A 482 28.64 8.65 18.27
CA ALA A 482 27.42 7.96 18.70
C ALA A 482 27.28 7.88 20.23
N LYS A 483 28.39 7.83 20.96
CA LYS A 483 28.40 7.82 22.44
C LYS A 483 28.04 9.20 22.98
N ASP A 484 28.74 10.25 22.53
CA ASP A 484 28.55 11.62 23.00
C ASP A 484 27.15 12.13 22.70
N ALA A 485 26.62 11.84 21.50
CA ALA A 485 25.24 12.17 21.16
C ALA A 485 24.21 11.45 22.04
N ALA A 486 24.45 10.18 22.40
CA ALA A 486 23.55 9.42 23.25
C ALA A 486 23.55 9.95 24.70
N GLU A 487 24.71 10.39 25.21
CA GLU A 487 24.87 11.02 26.53
C GLU A 487 24.23 12.41 26.58
N ALA A 488 24.32 13.19 25.49
CA ALA A 488 23.65 14.48 25.35
C ALA A 488 22.12 14.40 25.22
N GLY A 489 21.54 13.19 25.23
CA GLY A 489 20.11 12.99 25.07
C GLY A 489 19.60 13.22 23.64
N ALA A 490 20.50 13.37 22.65
CA ALA A 490 20.15 13.46 21.24
C ALA A 490 19.76 12.08 20.70
N ARG A 491 18.57 11.62 21.07
CA ARG A 491 17.97 10.41 20.52
C ARG A 491 17.03 10.82 19.40
N SER A 492 17.51 10.85 18.16
CA SER A 492 16.63 11.00 17.00
C SER A 492 15.78 9.73 16.86
N GLY A 493 14.49 9.91 16.59
CA GLY A 493 13.58 8.82 16.23
C GLY A 493 12.51 8.44 17.25
N TYR A 494 12.78 8.31 18.56
CA TYR A 494 11.80 7.63 19.45
C TYR A 494 11.73 8.08 20.93
N ARG A 495 11.94 9.38 21.23
CA ARG A 495 11.68 10.00 22.56
C ARG A 495 12.12 9.15 23.78
N GLY A 496 13.27 8.50 23.70
CA GLY A 496 13.82 7.70 24.81
C GLY A 496 13.09 6.39 25.16
N ARG A 497 12.20 5.87 24.30
CA ARG A 497 11.55 4.56 24.51
C ARG A 497 12.55 3.39 24.48
N ARG A 498 12.22 2.30 25.19
CA ARG A 498 12.81 0.94 25.05
C ARG A 498 12.79 0.56 23.55
N SER A 499 13.78 -0.21 23.05
CA SER A 499 13.96 -0.44 21.60
C SER A 499 12.63 -0.78 20.91
N PRO A 500 12.32 -0.14 19.76
CA PRO A 500 11.01 -0.30 19.11
C PRO A 500 10.74 -1.72 18.60
N HIS A 501 11.77 -2.57 18.54
CA HIS A 501 11.68 -3.92 17.99
C HIS A 501 11.96 -5.02 19.01
N SER A 502 12.70 -4.73 20.08
CA SER A 502 13.05 -5.70 21.12
C SER A 502 13.00 -5.04 22.50
N PRO A 503 12.25 -5.58 23.47
CA PRO A 503 12.25 -5.04 24.83
C PRO A 503 13.59 -5.27 25.56
N HIS A 504 14.45 -6.17 25.06
CA HIS A 504 15.71 -6.61 25.67
C HIS A 504 16.93 -5.83 25.18
N GLU A 505 16.71 -4.83 24.35
CA GLU A 505 17.76 -4.00 23.76
C GLU A 505 17.46 -2.51 23.98
N ARG A 506 18.52 -1.73 24.15
CA ARG A 506 18.46 -0.26 24.14
C ARG A 506 18.83 0.25 22.75
N PHE A 507 17.99 1.14 22.21
CA PHE A 507 18.17 1.74 20.89
C PHE A 507 18.65 3.19 21.00
N GLU A 508 19.65 3.54 20.18
CA GLU A 508 20.22 4.88 20.05
C GLU A 508 20.36 5.21 18.56
N GLY A 509 19.96 6.43 18.18
CA GLY A 509 19.91 6.85 16.79
C GLY A 509 20.30 8.33 16.63
N LEU A 510 21.13 8.61 15.63
CA LEU A 510 21.63 9.94 15.29
C LEU A 510 21.52 10.17 13.78
N THR A 511 20.78 11.21 13.38
CA THR A 511 20.73 11.66 11.97
C THR A 511 21.86 12.63 11.68
N VAL A 512 22.18 12.81 10.40
CA VAL A 512 23.27 13.69 9.93
C VAL A 512 23.06 15.14 10.35
N LEU A 513 21.84 15.68 10.19
CA LEU A 513 21.52 17.04 10.62
C LEU A 513 21.65 17.20 12.12
N LYS A 514 21.17 16.20 12.89
CA LYS A 514 21.29 16.27 14.34
C LYS A 514 22.76 16.20 14.80
N ALA A 515 23.60 15.41 14.13
CA ALA A 515 25.04 15.38 14.39
C ALA A 515 25.69 16.74 14.15
N ALA A 516 25.39 17.40 13.03
CA ALA A 516 25.90 18.73 12.70
C ALA A 516 25.45 19.79 13.73
N GLN A 517 24.17 19.80 14.11
CA GLN A 517 23.65 20.71 15.14
C GLN A 517 24.33 20.54 16.49
N LEU A 518 24.61 19.30 16.90
CA LEU A 518 25.33 19.03 18.16
C LEU A 518 26.80 19.42 18.08
N ALA A 519 27.41 19.29 16.90
CA ALA A 519 28.79 19.67 16.65
C ALA A 519 28.97 21.19 16.75
N ARG A 520 28.04 21.95 16.15
CA ARG A 520 27.95 23.41 16.28
C ARG A 520 27.70 23.87 17.72
N ALA A 521 26.89 23.12 18.47
CA ALA A 521 26.68 23.36 19.89
C ALA A 521 27.86 22.93 20.79
N GLY A 522 28.98 22.46 20.22
CA GLY A 522 30.15 21.97 20.96
C GLY A 522 29.88 20.72 21.81
N THR A 523 28.76 20.04 21.60
CA THR A 523 28.32 18.88 22.39
C THR A 523 28.95 17.58 21.90
N VAL A 524 29.24 17.48 20.60
CA VAL A 524 29.96 16.35 20.00
C VAL A 524 31.15 16.84 19.19
N GLY A 525 32.15 15.99 18.99
CA GLY A 525 33.32 16.36 18.20
C GLY A 525 32.99 16.60 16.72
N ARG A 526 33.36 17.78 16.21
CA ARG A 526 33.22 18.15 14.79
C ARG A 526 33.87 17.17 13.81
N PRO A 527 35.09 16.63 14.05
CA PRO A 527 35.68 15.65 13.14
C PRO A 527 34.79 14.41 12.96
N GLY A 528 34.06 13.99 13.99
CA GLY A 528 33.11 12.89 13.89
C GLY A 528 31.91 13.23 13.03
N ALA A 529 31.32 14.42 13.18
CA ALA A 529 30.17 14.86 12.39
C ALA A 529 30.52 15.04 10.91
N LYS A 530 31.69 15.62 10.60
CA LYS A 530 32.22 15.73 9.23
C LYS A 530 32.46 14.36 8.59
N LEU A 531 33.13 13.47 9.33
CA LEU A 531 33.38 12.09 8.89
C LEU A 531 32.08 11.34 8.60
N LEU A 532 31.01 11.56 9.37
CA LEU A 532 29.71 10.95 9.13
C LEU A 532 29.14 11.29 7.73
N LEU A 533 29.25 12.56 7.31
CA LEU A 533 28.84 13.01 5.97
C LEU A 533 29.74 12.42 4.88
N GLU A 534 31.06 12.47 5.04
CA GLU A 534 32.00 11.92 4.07
C GLU A 534 31.79 10.42 3.84
N VAL A 535 31.58 9.66 4.93
CA VAL A 535 31.39 8.22 4.87
C VAL A 535 30.05 7.88 4.22
N SER A 536 29.00 8.65 4.46
CA SER A 536 27.72 8.45 3.76
C SER A 536 27.85 8.62 2.24
N GLU A 537 28.63 9.60 1.79
CA GLU A 537 28.89 9.85 0.37
C GLU A 537 29.79 8.77 -0.25
N ARG A 538 30.78 8.26 0.51
CA ARG A 538 31.59 7.10 0.12
C ARG A 538 30.72 5.86 -0.11
N VAL A 539 29.79 5.57 0.81
CA VAL A 539 28.87 4.43 0.65
C VAL A 539 27.93 4.63 -0.54
N ARG A 540 27.38 5.82 -0.74
CA ARG A 540 26.52 6.16 -1.88
C ARG A 540 27.25 5.92 -3.20
N THR A 541 28.46 6.44 -3.32
CA THR A 541 29.28 6.33 -4.55
C THR A 541 29.64 4.88 -4.83
N LEU A 542 30.02 4.11 -3.82
CA LEU A 542 30.31 2.68 -3.96
C LEU A 542 29.08 1.87 -4.38
N THR A 543 27.93 2.14 -3.75
CA THR A 543 26.67 1.47 -4.08
C THR A 543 26.25 1.76 -5.52
N GLN A 544 26.39 3.01 -5.97
CA GLN A 544 26.13 3.41 -7.35
C GLN A 544 27.08 2.70 -8.32
N ALA A 545 28.39 2.71 -8.07
CA ALA A 545 29.35 2.09 -8.98
C ALA A 545 29.16 0.57 -9.11
N TYR A 546 28.76 -0.09 -8.01
CA TYR A 546 28.56 -1.54 -8.00
C TYR A 546 27.24 -1.96 -8.68
N PHE A 547 26.12 -1.30 -8.37
CA PHE A 547 24.80 -1.73 -8.84
C PHE A 547 24.20 -0.87 -9.97
N SER A 548 24.52 0.42 -10.02
CA SER A 548 23.84 1.39 -10.90
C SER A 548 24.81 2.40 -11.52
N PRO A 549 25.85 1.96 -12.27
CA PRO A 549 26.88 2.86 -12.79
C PRO A 549 26.33 3.87 -13.82
N GLU A 550 25.20 3.56 -14.47
CA GLU A 550 24.59 4.38 -15.52
C GLU A 550 23.55 5.39 -15.02
N ARG A 551 23.11 5.28 -13.76
CA ARG A 551 22.03 6.12 -13.20
C ARG A 551 22.51 6.80 -11.92
N PRO A 552 22.32 8.13 -11.78
CA PRO A 552 22.69 8.81 -10.55
C PRO A 552 21.90 8.25 -9.37
N LEU A 553 22.60 8.01 -8.27
CA LEU A 553 22.02 7.47 -7.04
C LEU A 553 22.16 8.53 -5.93
N HIS A 554 21.07 8.85 -5.26
CA HIS A 554 21.00 9.85 -4.21
C HIS A 554 20.89 9.19 -2.83
N LEU A 555 21.48 9.79 -1.80
CA LEU A 555 21.14 9.46 -0.42
C LEU A 555 19.69 9.86 -0.17
N SER A 556 18.89 8.95 0.36
CA SER A 556 17.50 9.20 0.73
C SER A 556 17.32 9.35 2.24
N PHE A 557 18.09 8.60 3.03
CA PHE A 557 18.15 8.75 4.47
C PHE A 557 19.43 8.13 5.04
N THR A 558 20.05 8.79 6.01
CA THR A 558 21.29 8.37 6.66
C THR A 558 21.11 8.34 8.17
N HIS A 559 21.32 7.18 8.79
CA HIS A 559 21.03 6.98 10.21
C HIS A 559 22.12 6.17 10.91
N LEU A 560 22.86 6.83 11.80
CA LEU A 560 23.81 6.17 12.69
C LEU A 560 23.05 5.53 13.85
N VAL A 561 23.04 4.20 13.92
CA VAL A 561 22.24 3.44 14.88
C VAL A 561 23.10 2.52 15.73
N CYS A 562 22.87 2.55 17.04
CA CYS A 562 23.47 1.65 18.00
C CYS A 562 22.41 0.87 18.78
N ARG A 563 22.70 -0.41 19.03
CA ARG A 563 21.85 -1.32 19.80
C ARG A 563 22.67 -2.03 20.86
N SER A 564 22.25 -1.89 22.12
CA SER A 564 22.96 -2.46 23.27
C SER A 564 22.10 -3.50 23.96
N ALA A 565 22.69 -4.64 24.29
CA ALA A 565 22.04 -5.66 25.12
C ALA A 565 21.77 -5.12 26.52
N ILE A 566 20.56 -5.32 27.05
CA ILE A 566 20.24 -5.00 28.45
C ILE A 566 20.73 -6.13 29.34
N GLU A 567 21.58 -5.82 30.31
CA GLU A 567 22.13 -6.82 31.24
C GLU A 567 21.03 -7.48 32.08
N GLY A 568 21.14 -8.80 32.26
CA GLY A 568 20.17 -9.60 33.03
C GLY A 568 18.90 -10.01 32.27
N GLU A 569 18.64 -9.47 31.08
CA GLU A 569 17.41 -9.78 30.31
C GLU A 569 17.66 -10.66 29.07
N GLN A 570 18.71 -11.49 29.10
CA GLN A 570 19.22 -12.19 27.90
C GLN A 570 18.90 -13.70 27.85
N GLU A 571 18.38 -14.28 28.93
CA GLU A 571 18.15 -15.72 29.02
C GLU A 571 16.99 -16.19 28.13
N GLN A 572 17.20 -17.29 27.39
CA GLN A 572 16.19 -17.99 26.57
C GLN A 572 15.46 -17.10 25.54
N ARG A 573 16.10 -16.02 25.11
CA ARG A 573 15.51 -15.08 24.15
C ARG A 573 15.46 -15.68 22.73
N MET A 574 14.32 -15.47 22.08
CA MET A 574 14.03 -15.94 20.71
C MET A 574 13.59 -14.80 19.79
N ASP A 575 13.68 -13.56 20.27
CA ASP A 575 13.37 -12.35 19.50
C ASP A 575 14.51 -12.00 18.55
N LEU A 576 14.17 -11.30 17.47
CA LEU A 576 15.14 -10.68 16.59
C LEU A 576 15.44 -9.27 17.09
N SER A 577 16.67 -8.80 16.92
CA SER A 577 16.96 -7.38 17.11
C SER A 577 16.13 -6.60 16.10
N HIS A 578 16.20 -6.95 14.81
CA HIS A 578 15.38 -6.35 13.77
C HIS A 578 14.56 -7.44 13.05
N PRO A 579 13.22 -7.33 13.00
CA PRO A 579 12.40 -8.31 12.30
C PRO A 579 12.72 -8.32 10.80
N VAL A 580 12.40 -9.44 10.15
CA VAL A 580 12.56 -9.59 8.70
C VAL A 580 11.64 -8.62 7.96
N HIS A 581 12.19 -7.91 6.98
CA HIS A 581 11.47 -6.95 6.14
C HIS A 581 12.20 -6.73 4.81
N ALA A 582 11.52 -6.06 3.88
CA ALA A 582 12.12 -5.41 2.72
C ALA A 582 12.02 -3.88 2.90
N ASP A 583 12.97 -3.13 2.37
CA ASP A 583 13.12 -1.70 2.66
C ASP A 583 12.18 -0.80 1.83
N ASN A 584 11.74 -1.26 0.66
CA ASN A 584 10.86 -0.50 -0.24
C ASN A 584 9.46 -1.09 -0.44
N CYS A 585 9.16 -2.20 0.22
CA CYS A 585 7.90 -2.90 0.03
C CYS A 585 7.43 -3.67 1.27
N PHE A 586 6.11 -3.87 1.39
CA PHE A 586 5.53 -4.78 2.37
C PHE A 586 5.69 -6.22 1.90
N LEU A 587 6.53 -6.95 2.60
CA LEU A 587 6.67 -8.38 2.39
C LEU A 587 5.53 -9.12 3.07
N ASP A 588 4.77 -9.90 2.30
CA ASP A 588 3.81 -10.87 2.81
C ASP A 588 4.45 -12.27 2.86
N PRO A 589 4.77 -12.81 4.04
CA PRO A 589 5.40 -14.11 4.17
C PRO A 589 4.54 -15.28 3.69
N ASP A 590 3.21 -15.13 3.69
CA ASP A 590 2.28 -16.23 3.38
C ASP A 590 2.12 -16.40 1.86
N THR A 591 2.13 -15.30 1.09
CA THR A 591 2.06 -15.33 -0.39
C THR A 591 3.44 -15.23 -1.06
N GLY A 592 4.44 -14.72 -0.34
CA GLY A 592 5.76 -14.38 -0.88
C GLY A 592 5.77 -13.13 -1.77
N GLU A 593 4.66 -12.40 -1.86
CA GLU A 593 4.61 -11.15 -2.61
C GLU A 593 5.25 -9.99 -1.82
N CYS A 594 5.88 -9.04 -2.52
CA CYS A 594 6.38 -7.81 -1.91
C CYS A 594 5.81 -6.57 -2.59
N TRP A 595 5.20 -5.72 -1.79
CA TRP A 595 4.30 -4.70 -2.30
C TRP A 595 4.78 -3.26 -2.08
N ARG A 596 5.02 -2.54 -3.16
CA ARG A 596 5.50 -1.15 -3.14
C ARG A 596 4.36 -0.15 -2.94
N GLU A 597 3.94 0.05 -1.69
CA GLU A 597 3.02 1.12 -1.32
C GLU A 597 3.33 1.72 0.07
N PRO A 598 2.89 2.96 0.36
CA PRO A 598 2.90 3.50 1.71
C PRO A 598 2.22 2.59 2.75
N PRO A 599 2.70 2.53 4.01
CA PRO A 599 3.83 3.30 4.56
C PRO A 599 5.25 2.77 4.24
N ALA A 600 5.42 1.81 3.32
CA ALA A 600 6.76 1.44 2.87
C ALA A 600 7.39 2.59 2.07
N TYR A 601 8.71 2.74 2.16
CA TYR A 601 9.45 3.76 1.44
C TYR A 601 9.75 3.28 0.01
N THR A 602 8.72 3.30 -0.84
CA THR A 602 8.74 2.70 -2.19
C THR A 602 9.80 3.26 -3.13
N TYR A 603 10.28 4.47 -2.85
CA TYR A 603 11.33 5.17 -3.58
C TYR A 603 12.75 4.68 -3.24
N ARG A 604 12.93 3.78 -2.27
CA ARG A 604 14.25 3.23 -1.94
C ARG A 604 14.61 2.15 -2.96
N ASP A 605 15.76 2.31 -3.61
CA ASP A 605 16.26 1.37 -4.62
C ASP A 605 17.35 0.48 -4.03
N TYR A 606 18.27 1.05 -3.25
CA TYR A 606 19.36 0.32 -2.61
C TYR A 606 19.52 0.70 -1.15
N SER A 607 19.96 -0.26 -0.35
CA SER A 607 20.21 -0.13 1.08
C SER A 607 21.65 -0.50 1.39
N GLY A 608 22.23 0.18 2.38
CA GLY A 608 23.61 0.02 2.82
C GLY A 608 23.69 -0.05 4.34
N LEU A 609 24.38 -1.05 4.86
CA LEU A 609 24.69 -1.21 6.28
C LEU A 609 26.20 -1.23 6.46
N LEU A 610 26.76 -0.13 6.95
CA LEU A 610 28.19 -0.01 7.26
C LEU A 610 28.43 -0.21 8.75
N TYR A 611 29.17 -1.25 9.10
CA TYR A 611 29.46 -1.63 10.48
C TYR A 611 30.66 -0.89 11.06
N LEU A 612 30.53 -0.48 12.33
CA LEU A 612 31.56 0.29 13.03
C LEU A 612 32.37 -0.53 14.03
N ASN A 613 31.87 -1.68 14.47
CA ASN A 613 32.51 -2.49 15.50
C ASN A 613 32.10 -3.98 15.44
N ASP A 614 32.78 -4.81 16.22
CA ASP A 614 32.57 -6.27 16.35
C ASP A 614 32.67 -6.79 17.81
N ASP A 615 32.85 -5.90 18.79
CA ASP A 615 33.02 -6.21 20.22
C ASP A 615 31.69 -6.54 20.94
N PHE A 616 30.84 -7.34 20.28
CA PHE A 616 29.55 -7.79 20.79
C PHE A 616 29.25 -9.25 20.41
N LYS A 617 28.21 -9.84 21.01
CA LYS A 617 27.73 -11.19 20.67
C LYS A 617 26.32 -11.14 20.08
N GLY A 618 26.11 -11.91 19.01
CA GLY A 618 24.88 -11.88 18.22
C GLY A 618 24.87 -10.69 17.26
N GLY A 619 23.69 -10.16 16.91
CA GLY A 619 23.60 -8.96 16.07
C GLY A 619 23.96 -9.17 14.59
N ASP A 620 24.10 -10.41 14.14
CA ASP A 620 24.41 -10.71 12.74
C ASP A 620 23.22 -10.37 11.84
N LEU A 621 23.52 -9.79 10.67
CA LEU A 621 22.53 -9.60 9.60
C LEU A 621 22.29 -10.94 8.92
N PHE A 622 21.05 -11.24 8.57
CA PHE A 622 20.73 -12.40 7.76
C PHE A 622 19.70 -12.04 6.69
N PHE A 623 19.82 -12.71 5.54
CA PHE A 623 18.87 -12.64 4.44
C PHE A 623 17.95 -13.86 4.45
N THR A 624 16.72 -13.69 3.97
CA THR A 624 15.75 -14.78 3.81
C THR A 624 15.17 -14.84 2.42
N GLN A 625 14.50 -15.95 2.10
CA GLN A 625 13.53 -16.00 1.01
C GLN A 625 12.32 -15.07 1.32
N PRO A 626 11.46 -14.77 0.32
CA PRO A 626 10.24 -13.98 0.52
C PRO A 626 9.29 -14.51 1.60
N ASN A 627 9.40 -15.78 1.98
CA ASN A 627 8.65 -16.38 3.08
C ASN A 627 9.08 -15.92 4.49
N ALA A 628 10.10 -15.06 4.61
CA ALA A 628 10.65 -14.55 5.86
C ALA A 628 11.13 -15.60 6.89
N LEU A 629 11.26 -16.87 6.50
CA LEU A 629 11.60 -18.00 7.37
C LEU A 629 12.89 -18.70 6.93
N THR A 630 13.05 -18.97 5.63
CA THR A 630 14.23 -19.68 5.11
C THR A 630 15.41 -18.72 5.04
N VAL A 631 16.38 -18.86 5.94
CA VAL A 631 17.62 -18.09 5.92
C VAL A 631 18.50 -18.52 4.74
N THR A 632 18.92 -17.57 3.90
CA THR A 632 19.76 -17.82 2.71
C THR A 632 21.22 -17.44 2.91
N ALA A 633 21.50 -16.43 3.74
CA ALA A 633 22.85 -15.97 4.07
C ALA A 633 22.89 -15.23 5.40
N GLN A 634 24.07 -15.18 6.01
CA GLN A 634 24.34 -14.46 7.26
C GLN A 634 25.67 -13.70 7.14
N VAL A 635 25.70 -12.47 7.63
CA VAL A 635 26.86 -11.58 7.58
C VAL A 635 27.16 -11.07 8.98
N ARG A 636 28.36 -11.39 9.46
CA ARG A 636 28.86 -10.93 10.76
C ARG A 636 29.39 -9.49 10.67
N PRO A 637 28.97 -8.57 11.55
CA PRO A 637 29.49 -7.21 11.62
C PRO A 637 31.00 -7.14 11.93
N ARG A 638 31.68 -6.15 11.35
CA ARG A 638 33.03 -5.71 11.73
C ARG A 638 33.30 -4.28 11.28
N CYS A 639 34.23 -3.59 11.93
CA CYS A 639 34.61 -2.23 11.53
C CYS A 639 34.95 -2.17 10.02
N GLY A 640 34.34 -1.21 9.32
CA GLY A 640 34.58 -0.95 7.90
C GLY A 640 33.93 -1.95 6.94
N ARG A 641 33.05 -2.84 7.43
CA ARG A 641 32.27 -3.76 6.59
C ARG A 641 30.99 -3.11 6.11
N LEU A 642 30.82 -2.97 4.80
CA LEU A 642 29.58 -2.56 4.15
C LEU A 642 28.83 -3.79 3.63
N VAL A 643 27.55 -3.89 3.95
CA VAL A 643 26.61 -4.76 3.24
C VAL A 643 25.69 -3.89 2.40
N ALA A 644 25.80 -3.99 1.09
CA ALA A 644 24.99 -3.21 0.15
C ALA A 644 24.09 -4.16 -0.65
N PHE A 645 22.81 -3.81 -0.80
CA PHE A 645 21.83 -4.65 -1.45
C PHE A 645 20.64 -3.85 -2.00
N SER A 646 19.92 -4.40 -2.97
CA SER A 646 18.67 -3.80 -3.46
C SER A 646 17.57 -3.83 -2.39
N SER A 647 16.73 -2.80 -2.32
CA SER A 647 15.76 -2.61 -1.23
C SER A 647 14.47 -3.42 -1.38
N GLY A 648 14.35 -4.22 -2.45
CA GLY A 648 13.14 -4.92 -2.84
C GLY A 648 12.88 -6.25 -2.13
N GLY A 649 11.80 -6.90 -2.58
CA GLY A 649 11.33 -8.19 -2.06
C GLY A 649 12.27 -9.37 -2.36
N GLU A 650 13.29 -9.16 -3.18
CA GLU A 650 14.37 -10.10 -3.48
C GLU A 650 15.45 -10.17 -2.39
N ASN A 651 15.57 -9.13 -1.55
CA ASN A 651 16.49 -9.10 -0.41
C ASN A 651 15.80 -8.87 0.96
N PRO A 652 14.81 -9.70 1.35
CA PRO A 652 14.31 -9.71 2.72
C PRO A 652 15.45 -9.97 3.71
N HIS A 653 15.51 -9.19 4.77
CA HIS A 653 16.58 -9.31 5.75
C HIS A 653 16.13 -8.94 7.16
N GLY A 654 16.82 -9.51 8.14
CA GLY A 654 16.62 -9.28 9.56
C GLY A 654 17.94 -9.26 10.33
N VAL A 655 17.89 -8.95 11.62
CA VAL A 655 19.07 -8.90 12.48
C VAL A 655 18.83 -9.75 13.71
N TRP A 656 19.72 -10.70 13.97
CA TRP A 656 19.69 -11.53 15.18
C TRP A 656 19.83 -10.68 16.44
N ALA A 657 19.28 -11.16 17.55
CA ALA A 657 19.39 -10.49 18.85
C ALA A 657 20.84 -10.13 19.22
N VAL A 658 21.04 -8.92 19.76
CA VAL A 658 22.31 -8.53 20.39
C VAL A 658 22.27 -9.02 21.83
N THR A 659 23.06 -10.06 22.15
CA THR A 659 23.01 -10.76 23.45
C THR A 659 24.02 -10.23 24.46
N ARG A 660 25.06 -9.53 24.00
CA ARG A 660 26.07 -8.88 24.85
C ARG A 660 26.74 -7.75 24.07
N GLY A 661 27.03 -6.64 24.73
CA GLY A 661 27.76 -5.52 24.14
C GLY A 661 26.86 -4.54 23.39
N ARG A 662 27.49 -3.67 22.59
CA ARG A 662 26.86 -2.60 21.82
C ARG A 662 27.20 -2.78 20.34
N ARG A 663 26.21 -2.93 19.47
CA ARG A 663 26.37 -3.00 18.01
C ARG A 663 26.06 -1.66 17.39
N CYS A 664 27.00 -1.06 16.67
CA CYS A 664 26.79 0.19 15.96
C CYS A 664 26.97 0.01 14.44
N ALA A 665 26.08 0.62 13.67
CA ALA A 665 26.11 0.63 12.22
C ALA A 665 25.56 1.95 11.67
N LEU A 666 26.09 2.39 10.53
CA LEU A 666 25.49 3.43 9.72
C LEU A 666 24.55 2.75 8.72
N ALA A 667 23.25 3.00 8.86
CA ALA A 667 22.23 2.55 7.92
C ALA A 667 21.95 3.66 6.92
N LEU A 668 22.04 3.32 5.63
CA LEU A 668 21.85 4.25 4.52
C LEU A 668 20.85 3.66 3.54
N TRP A 669 19.97 4.52 3.05
CA TRP A 669 19.06 4.18 1.98
C TRP A 669 19.28 5.12 0.81
N HIS A 670 19.19 4.57 -0.39
CA HIS A 670 19.49 5.26 -1.62
C HIS A 670 18.31 5.22 -2.57
N THR A 671 18.21 6.24 -3.41
CA THR A 671 17.12 6.40 -4.36
C THR A 671 17.62 6.96 -5.69
N TRP A 672 17.01 6.54 -6.79
CA TRP A 672 17.15 7.17 -8.10
C TRP A 672 16.29 8.42 -8.27
N ALA A 673 15.34 8.66 -7.37
CA ALA A 673 14.41 9.78 -7.40
C ALA A 673 15.02 11.03 -6.74
N PRO A 674 15.41 12.06 -7.50
CA PRO A 674 16.09 13.24 -6.95
C PRO A 674 15.22 14.02 -5.95
N GLU A 675 13.90 14.00 -6.09
CA GLU A 675 12.94 14.58 -5.15
C GLU A 675 12.89 13.88 -3.79
N HIS A 676 13.41 12.65 -3.69
CA HIS A 676 13.53 11.89 -2.45
C HIS A 676 14.95 11.92 -1.87
N ARG A 677 15.80 12.84 -2.35
CA ARG A 677 17.12 13.14 -1.78
C ARG A 677 16.98 13.62 -0.33
N GLU A 678 17.91 13.16 0.52
CA GLU A 678 18.02 13.55 1.91
C GLU A 678 18.32 15.06 2.05
N GLN A 679 17.28 15.84 2.37
CA GLN A 679 17.41 17.28 2.61
C GLN A 679 18.27 17.56 3.85
N GLU A 680 18.06 16.78 4.93
CA GLU A 680 18.86 16.86 6.17
C GLU A 680 20.37 16.74 5.92
N TRP A 681 20.79 15.94 4.95
CA TRP A 681 22.21 15.81 4.59
C TRP A 681 22.76 17.09 3.98
N THR A 682 21.97 17.75 3.14
CA THR A 682 22.37 19.00 2.48
C THR A 682 22.43 20.13 3.49
N GLU A 683 21.44 20.23 4.38
CA GLU A 683 21.45 21.17 5.50
C GLU A 683 22.63 20.93 6.47
N ALA A 684 22.91 19.67 6.81
CA ALA A 684 24.05 19.31 7.66
C ALA A 684 25.40 19.73 7.04
N LYS A 685 25.53 19.59 5.72
CA LYS A 685 26.73 19.98 4.99
C LYS A 685 26.93 21.49 4.99
N GLU A 686 25.87 22.27 4.73
CA GLU A 686 25.97 23.73 4.79
C GLU A 686 26.27 24.22 6.21
N LEU A 687 25.61 23.64 7.23
CA LEU A 687 25.86 23.99 8.63
C LEU A 687 27.31 23.79 9.08
N LEU A 688 27.98 22.73 8.61
CA LEU A 688 29.39 22.49 8.94
C LEU A 688 30.36 23.32 8.07
N ARG A 689 29.92 23.82 6.90
CA ARG A 689 30.72 24.67 6.01
C ARG A 689 30.72 26.13 6.45
N GLU A 690 29.56 26.69 6.78
CA GLU A 690 29.43 28.07 7.31
C GLU A 690 30.33 28.28 8.53
N GLU A 691 30.45 27.27 9.39
CA GLU A 691 31.28 27.34 10.60
C GLU A 691 32.78 27.20 10.32
N GLU A 692 33.18 26.49 9.25
CA GLU A 692 34.58 26.46 8.78
C GLU A 692 34.96 27.83 8.18
N GLU A 693 34.05 28.45 7.40
CA GLU A 693 34.25 29.80 6.86
C GLU A 693 34.31 30.85 7.98
N GLU A 694 33.45 30.76 9.01
CA GLU A 694 33.52 31.63 10.20
C GLU A 694 34.82 31.44 11.00
N GLU A 695 35.37 30.22 11.09
CA GLU A 695 36.66 29.98 11.75
C GLU A 695 37.84 30.52 10.95
N GLU A 696 37.86 30.32 9.64
CA GLU A 696 38.88 30.90 8.75
C GLU A 696 38.84 32.43 8.77
N GLU A 697 37.67 33.06 8.76
CA GLU A 697 37.54 34.51 8.88
C GLU A 697 38.03 35.02 10.24
N ASN A 698 37.72 34.32 11.34
CA ASN A 698 38.24 34.69 12.66
C ASN A 698 39.77 34.51 12.77
N GLU A 699 40.32 33.44 12.18
CA GLU A 699 41.77 33.23 12.12
C GLU A 699 42.46 34.29 11.25
N GLU A 700 41.89 34.66 10.11
CA GLU A 700 42.37 35.76 9.27
C GLU A 700 42.27 37.11 9.99
N GLU A 701 41.18 37.39 10.70
CA GLU A 701 41.05 38.60 11.52
C GLU A 701 42.09 38.63 12.65
N GLU A 702 42.32 37.52 13.35
CA GLU A 702 43.38 37.41 14.36
C GLU A 702 44.77 37.58 13.73
N GLU A 703 45.02 37.03 12.54
CA GLU A 703 46.30 37.16 11.83
C GLU A 703 46.51 38.61 11.33
N ILE A 704 45.47 39.28 10.83
CA ILE A 704 45.50 40.69 10.43
C ILE A 704 45.72 41.60 11.65
N LEU A 705 45.06 41.33 12.78
CA LEU A 705 45.26 42.08 14.02
C LEU A 705 46.65 41.86 14.62
N SER A 706 47.28 40.71 14.34
CA SER A 706 48.67 40.42 14.73
C SER A 706 49.72 41.11 13.84
N ARG A 707 49.31 41.67 12.69
CA ARG A 707 50.22 42.28 11.70
C ARG A 707 50.34 43.79 11.90
N ASP A 708 51.38 44.22 12.61
CA ASP A 708 51.71 45.63 12.89
C ASP A 708 51.68 46.53 11.62
N PRO A 709 50.97 47.67 11.63
CA PRO A 709 50.95 48.60 10.51
C PRO A 709 52.28 49.36 10.41
N SER A 710 53.05 49.07 9.37
CA SER A 710 54.30 49.77 9.05
C SER A 710 54.03 51.23 8.61
N PRO A 711 54.83 52.22 9.03
CA PRO A 711 54.46 53.62 8.95
C PRO A 711 54.74 54.23 7.55
N GLU A 712 53.72 54.82 6.92
CA GLU A 712 53.92 55.67 5.74
C GLU A 712 54.51 57.06 6.12
N PRO A 713 55.33 57.70 5.26
CA PRO A 713 56.16 58.85 5.61
C PRO A 713 55.42 60.21 5.52
N PRO A 714 55.99 61.30 6.08
CA PRO A 714 55.21 62.46 6.53
C PRO A 714 54.83 63.43 5.41
N SER A 715 53.55 63.78 5.36
CA SER A 715 52.98 64.79 4.48
C SER A 715 53.33 66.22 4.92
N HIS A 716 53.93 66.99 4.01
CA HIS A 716 54.06 68.44 4.11
C HIS A 716 52.73 69.15 3.79
N LYS A 717 52.36 70.07 4.69
CA LYS A 717 51.27 71.06 4.67
C LYS A 717 50.78 71.54 3.29
N LEU A 718 49.45 71.62 3.13
CA LEU A 718 48.74 72.80 2.60
C LEU A 718 47.24 72.79 2.95
N GLN A 719 46.69 74.00 3.06
CA GLN A 719 45.44 74.39 3.70
C GLN A 719 44.15 74.03 2.92
N ARG A 720 43.13 73.65 3.70
CA ARG A 720 41.74 74.19 3.76
C ARG A 720 40.95 74.29 2.45
N VAL A 721 39.84 73.55 2.36
CA VAL A 721 38.47 74.00 2.04
C VAL A 721 37.46 72.93 2.50
N GLN A 722 36.37 73.40 3.09
CA GLN A 722 35.20 72.65 3.56
C GLN A 722 34.26 72.29 2.40
N ASP A 723 33.63 71.12 2.44
CA ASP A 723 32.23 70.84 2.04
C ASP A 723 31.91 69.37 2.40
N LYS A 724 31.08 69.09 3.42
CA LYS A 724 29.60 68.97 3.46
C LYS A 724 29.01 67.68 2.82
N ALA A 725 28.31 66.94 3.71
CA ALA A 725 27.26 65.93 3.48
C ALA A 725 27.67 64.64 2.73
N GLY A 726 27.49 63.42 3.25
CA GLY A 726 26.46 62.93 4.16
C GLY A 726 25.33 62.25 3.36
N LYS A 727 25.35 60.92 3.25
CA LYS A 727 24.13 60.07 3.27
C LYS A 727 24.47 58.56 3.36
N PRO A 728 23.61 57.76 4.02
CA PRO A 728 23.98 56.46 4.59
C PRO A 728 23.47 55.25 3.78
N LEU A 729 24.12 54.11 4.00
CA LEU A 729 23.76 52.80 3.46
C LEU A 729 22.50 52.25 4.16
N ARG A 730 21.47 51.98 3.35
CA ARG A 730 20.19 51.39 3.76
C ARG A 730 20.32 49.88 3.91
N VAL A 731 20.04 49.40 5.11
CA VAL A 731 19.58 48.04 5.41
C VAL A 731 18.29 47.80 4.63
N ARG A 732 18.20 46.68 3.92
CA ARG A 732 17.00 46.25 3.21
C ARG A 732 16.54 44.92 3.79
N GLU A 733 15.51 45.04 4.62
CA GLU A 733 14.63 43.97 5.08
C GLU A 733 13.77 43.43 3.92
N GLU A 734 13.34 42.17 4.10
CA GLU A 734 12.23 41.44 3.48
C GLU A 734 12.39 40.90 2.04
N LEU A 735 12.57 39.57 1.94
CA LEU A 735 11.48 38.61 1.62
C LEU A 735 11.84 37.20 2.08
#